data_AF-A0A026VT23-F1
#
_entry.id   AF-A0A026VT23-F1
#
_cell.length_a   1.000
_cell.length_b   1.000
_cell.length_c   1.000
_cell.angle_alpha   90.00
_cell.angle_beta   90.00
_cell.angle_gamma   90.00
#
_symmetry.space_group_name_H-M   'P 1'
#
loop_
_entity.id
_entity.type
_entity.pdbx_description
1 polymer ?
#
loop_
_entity_poly.entity_id
_entity_poly.type
_entity_poly.pdbx_seq_one_letter_code
_entity_poly.pdbx_strand_id
1 'polypeptide(L)'
;LNVTTVSLLGVRDCELKHQSLKTSDTHIQLLQLAEYNYVEVIQCKVEISRVIQYCGMHSHISAVANARLEYLQEVSRVKCYHAFQEGTFSIGLGGIVTKLKPNTTTVHSILLAGTINHDGTCKGTQFSDPYGTWHNVVVDGTVRISVKSSYVPVHLNSGKVMLRSGTVCTLSDGFCIDFDDGYSYWKPMPTSSCNFHQYNVLYEGTAVKMNGIMDTIHQTIYTLVSQDTTFALTAGGSQAVCGYTLLTTEHPKLFILEAEKGNTFAERRDIPVENLDIFTYVNSKFVYVEKHIRHQMTSLYRDVIQQRCELEKEVLKNTLSFATLQPDEFAYRLMKGPGYMAVTAGEAVHVIKCIPVDVIVRRTKECYIELPVTVRNTSLFITPKSHVLTKMGTIRECSYELPTLYRIEDTWIELIPEPRVRRTSLQQLQPMTSMSWNYLTPGPLASSGIYSQADLDKIRDHIMFPAEKPALLNSMARGITGHVMPDDTMSIYNLLDEASLNKIAESTAKRIWGGFITFGSATAGVFGVLLVVRLIKLAIDTMIHGYALHSAYGCSLYVLGAIWSSLTHLLLYLARGTAKRSHTDGRADPEEQRSSEPVETVLSQSLSQNNPSNQPTSPQVTDSETIVYTDLQKRLREY
;
A
#
# COMPACT_ATOMS: atom_id res chain seq x y z
N LEU A 1 35.19 -39.56 -63.78
CA LEU A 1 35.65 -39.53 -62.38
C LEU A 1 34.90 -38.41 -61.67
N ASN A 2 34.48 -38.60 -60.42
CA ASN A 2 33.96 -37.50 -59.60
C ASN A 2 35.09 -37.04 -58.68
N VAL A 3 35.49 -35.77 -58.82
CA VAL A 3 36.71 -35.20 -58.22
C VAL A 3 36.38 -33.84 -57.60
N THR A 4 36.68 -33.69 -56.31
CA THR A 4 36.58 -32.43 -55.58
C THR A 4 37.98 -31.91 -55.28
N THR A 5 38.32 -30.71 -55.75
CA THR A 5 39.60 -30.07 -55.45
C THR A 5 39.46 -29.15 -54.25
N VAL A 6 40.36 -29.28 -53.28
CA VAL A 6 40.41 -28.47 -52.05
C VAL A 6 41.76 -27.77 -51.97
N SER A 7 41.80 -26.52 -51.50
CA SER A 7 43.05 -25.79 -51.28
C SER A 7 43.70 -26.18 -49.94
N LEU A 8 45.03 -26.24 -49.93
CA LEU A 8 45.83 -26.51 -48.74
C LEU A 8 46.25 -25.24 -47.98
N LEU A 9 45.93 -24.05 -48.51
CA LEU A 9 46.38 -22.76 -47.97
C LEU A 9 45.69 -22.34 -46.66
N GLY A 10 44.50 -22.89 -46.35
CA GLY A 10 43.82 -22.62 -45.08
C GLY A 10 42.32 -22.92 -45.07
N VAL A 11 41.72 -22.70 -43.90
CA VAL A 11 40.28 -22.81 -43.64
C VAL A 11 39.73 -21.39 -43.42
N ARG A 12 38.54 -21.10 -43.99
CA ARG A 12 37.88 -19.78 -43.85
C ARG A 12 37.52 -19.45 -42.41
N ASP A 13 37.32 -18.15 -42.15
CA ASP A 13 36.82 -17.64 -40.87
C ASP A 13 35.31 -17.81 -40.70
N CYS A 14 34.85 -17.66 -39.45
CA CYS A 14 33.45 -17.82 -39.07
C CYS A 14 32.65 -16.53 -39.32
N GLU A 15 32.15 -16.38 -40.54
CA GLU A 15 31.30 -15.24 -40.95
C GLU A 15 29.85 -15.37 -40.43
N LEU A 16 29.64 -15.12 -39.13
CA LEU A 16 28.29 -14.94 -38.60
C LEU A 16 27.78 -13.51 -38.89
N LYS A 17 26.55 -13.41 -39.41
CA LYS A 17 25.90 -12.11 -39.65
C LYS A 17 25.55 -11.44 -38.32
N HIS A 18 26.40 -10.53 -37.85
CA HIS A 18 26.17 -9.74 -36.64
C HIS A 18 24.92 -8.84 -36.73
N GLN A 19 23.79 -9.35 -36.25
CA GLN A 19 22.66 -8.52 -35.79
C GLN A 19 22.92 -8.07 -34.35
N SER A 20 23.89 -7.19 -34.15
CA SER A 20 24.08 -6.54 -32.84
C SER A 20 22.85 -5.67 -32.52
N LEU A 21 22.28 -5.85 -31.33
CA LEU A 21 21.37 -4.87 -30.75
C LEU A 21 22.24 -3.68 -30.35
N LYS A 22 21.98 -2.50 -30.94
CA LYS A 22 22.64 -1.27 -30.53
C LYS A 22 21.90 -0.73 -29.31
N THR A 23 22.51 -0.94 -28.14
CA THR A 23 22.03 -0.42 -26.86
C THR A 23 22.53 1.01 -26.64
N SER A 24 21.67 1.87 -26.10
CA SER A 24 21.99 3.24 -25.68
C SER A 24 21.05 3.68 -24.56
N ASP A 25 21.57 4.38 -23.55
CA ASP A 25 20.72 5.00 -22.54
C ASP A 25 19.98 6.21 -23.12
N THR A 26 18.71 6.40 -22.75
CA THR A 26 17.89 7.51 -23.24
C THR A 26 16.89 7.97 -22.19
N HIS A 27 16.70 9.27 -22.06
CA HIS A 27 15.73 9.84 -21.12
C HIS A 27 14.32 9.82 -21.72
N ILE A 28 13.37 9.27 -20.97
CA ILE A 28 11.99 9.06 -21.43
C ILE A 28 10.95 9.43 -20.36
N GLN A 29 9.74 9.76 -20.81
CA GLN A 29 8.52 9.62 -20.01
C GLN A 29 7.72 8.42 -20.51
N LEU A 30 7.34 7.52 -19.59
CA LEU A 30 6.35 6.48 -19.82
C LEU A 30 4.97 7.01 -19.40
N LEU A 31 4.08 7.15 -20.37
CA LEU A 31 2.75 7.72 -20.20
C LEU A 31 1.69 6.63 -20.29
N GLN A 32 0.67 6.70 -19.44
CA GLN A 32 -0.55 5.91 -19.56
C GLN A 32 -1.74 6.81 -19.90
N LEU A 33 -2.55 6.41 -20.88
CA LEU A 33 -3.83 7.05 -21.17
C LEU A 33 -4.79 6.87 -19.98
N ALA A 34 -5.35 7.98 -19.50
CA ALA A 34 -6.32 8.06 -18.42
C ALA A 34 -7.76 7.97 -18.96
N GLU A 35 -8.62 7.24 -18.26
CA GLU A 35 -10.07 7.22 -18.52
C GLU A 35 -10.81 8.11 -17.51
N TYR A 36 -10.23 8.28 -16.31
CA TYR A 36 -10.76 9.10 -15.23
C TYR A 36 -9.79 10.23 -14.84
N ASN A 37 -10.34 11.33 -14.35
CA ASN A 37 -9.62 12.39 -13.67
C ASN A 37 -10.51 12.95 -12.54
N TYR A 38 -9.97 13.73 -11.61
CA TYR A 38 -10.76 14.36 -10.55
C TYR A 38 -11.06 15.83 -10.84
N VAL A 39 -12.21 16.32 -10.37
CA VAL A 39 -12.53 17.75 -10.30
C VAL A 39 -12.96 18.12 -8.88
N GLU A 40 -12.56 19.31 -8.41
CA GLU A 40 -13.09 19.90 -7.18
C GLU A 40 -14.54 20.34 -7.42
N VAL A 41 -15.47 19.75 -6.67
CA VAL A 41 -16.87 20.16 -6.59
C VAL A 41 -17.12 20.82 -5.24
N ILE A 42 -17.72 22.00 -5.27
CA ILE A 42 -18.25 22.70 -4.10
C ILE A 42 -19.77 22.55 -4.12
N GLN A 43 -20.35 22.08 -3.01
CA GLN A 43 -21.76 21.75 -2.88
C GLN A 43 -22.40 22.63 -1.82
N CYS A 44 -23.50 23.30 -2.18
CA CYS A 44 -24.22 24.22 -1.33
C CYS A 44 -25.71 23.84 -1.23
N LYS A 45 -26.14 23.43 -0.04
CA LYS A 45 -27.54 23.12 0.29
C LYS A 45 -28.04 24.11 1.32
N VAL A 46 -29.08 24.87 0.95
CA VAL A 46 -29.69 25.92 1.80
C VAL A 46 -31.17 25.61 1.95
N GLU A 47 -31.53 25.06 3.11
CA GLU A 47 -32.90 24.68 3.44
C GLU A 47 -33.51 25.76 4.34
N ILE A 48 -34.68 26.28 3.97
CA ILE A 48 -35.40 27.31 4.71
C ILE A 48 -36.67 26.68 5.29
N SER A 49 -36.71 26.55 6.61
CA SER A 49 -37.94 26.29 7.37
C SER A 49 -38.53 27.63 7.80
N ARG A 50 -39.69 28.02 7.26
CA ARG A 50 -40.39 29.25 7.67
C ARG A 50 -41.61 28.96 8.53
N VAL A 51 -41.93 29.88 9.44
CA VAL A 51 -43.16 29.91 10.21
C VAL A 51 -43.75 31.33 10.11
N ILE A 52 -44.87 31.46 9.40
CA ILE A 52 -45.64 32.71 9.28
C ILE A 52 -46.65 32.79 10.43
N GLN A 53 -46.74 33.96 11.07
CA GLN A 53 -47.71 34.24 12.13
C GLN A 53 -48.34 35.61 11.91
N TYR A 54 -49.63 35.76 12.20
CA TYR A 54 -50.31 37.06 12.12
C TYR A 54 -50.09 37.87 13.41
N CYS A 55 -49.80 39.16 13.26
CA CYS A 55 -49.50 40.06 14.38
C CYS A 55 -50.70 41.00 14.64
N GLY A 56 -51.50 40.68 15.65
CA GLY A 56 -52.70 41.44 16.03
C GLY A 56 -52.41 42.80 16.68
N MET A 57 -53.47 43.61 16.82
CA MET A 57 -53.46 45.00 17.30
C MET A 57 -52.79 45.22 18.68
N HIS A 58 -52.70 44.19 19.51
CA HIS A 58 -52.04 44.21 20.83
C HIS A 58 -50.79 43.30 20.89
N SER A 59 -50.09 43.14 19.76
CA SER A 59 -48.99 42.19 19.58
C SER A 59 -49.34 40.72 19.84
N HIS A 60 -50.63 40.37 19.76
CA HIS A 60 -51.06 38.97 19.86
C HIS A 60 -50.70 38.20 18.58
N ILE A 61 -50.11 37.03 18.76
CA ILE A 61 -49.64 36.16 17.68
C ILE A 61 -50.71 35.09 17.39
N SER A 62 -51.13 34.95 16.13
CA SER A 62 -52.06 33.88 15.72
C SER A 62 -51.61 33.13 14.47
N ALA A 63 -52.06 31.87 14.35
CA ALA A 63 -51.73 31.00 13.22
C ALA A 63 -52.46 31.43 11.93
N VAL A 64 -51.82 31.19 10.78
CA VAL A 64 -52.39 31.43 9.45
C VAL A 64 -52.40 30.15 8.60
N ALA A 65 -53.21 30.12 7.55
CA ALA A 65 -53.16 29.04 6.56
C ALA A 65 -51.76 28.99 5.90
N ASN A 66 -51.25 27.77 5.67
CA ASN A 66 -49.91 27.50 5.13
C ASN A 66 -48.76 28.18 5.90
N ALA A 67 -48.93 28.37 7.22
CA ALA A 67 -47.96 29.04 8.08
C ALA A 67 -46.55 28.42 8.07
N ARG A 68 -46.45 27.10 8.29
CA ARG A 68 -45.17 26.37 8.26
C ARG A 68 -44.92 25.78 6.88
N LEU A 69 -43.71 25.99 6.36
CA LEU A 69 -43.24 25.37 5.12
C LEU A 69 -41.72 25.18 5.16
N GLU A 70 -41.25 24.09 4.57
CA GLU A 70 -39.83 23.78 4.40
C GLU A 70 -39.51 23.61 2.91
N TYR A 71 -38.53 24.35 2.40
CA TYR A 71 -38.14 24.34 0.99
C TYR A 71 -36.62 24.53 0.80
N LEU A 72 -36.10 23.99 -0.30
CA LEU A 72 -34.73 24.24 -0.75
C LEU A 72 -34.68 25.59 -1.47
N GLN A 73 -33.83 26.50 -0.99
CA GLN A 73 -33.55 27.76 -1.67
C GLN A 73 -32.61 27.50 -2.86
N GLU A 74 -32.91 28.09 -4.02
CA GLU A 74 -31.98 28.11 -5.15
C GLU A 74 -30.71 28.91 -4.76
N VAL A 75 -29.54 28.28 -4.94
CA VAL A 75 -28.24 28.87 -4.64
C VAL A 75 -27.46 29.03 -5.95
N SER A 76 -27.31 30.27 -6.43
CA SER A 76 -26.47 30.53 -7.61
C SER A 76 -25.00 30.25 -7.35
N ARG A 77 -24.25 29.92 -8.40
CA ARG A 77 -22.79 29.65 -8.36
C ARG A 77 -22.04 30.70 -7.53
N VAL A 78 -22.27 31.98 -7.81
CA VAL A 78 -21.63 33.10 -7.11
C VAL A 78 -21.88 33.03 -5.60
N LYS A 79 -23.15 32.89 -5.16
CA LYS A 79 -23.48 32.77 -3.73
C LYS A 79 -22.84 31.55 -3.07
N CYS A 80 -22.71 30.42 -3.79
CA CYS A 80 -22.04 29.23 -3.27
C CYS A 80 -20.52 29.47 -3.07
N TYR A 81 -19.85 30.13 -4.03
CA TYR A 81 -18.43 30.49 -3.88
C TYR A 81 -18.19 31.49 -2.74
N HIS A 82 -19.03 32.52 -2.54
CA HIS A 82 -18.93 33.41 -1.37
C HIS A 82 -19.12 32.65 -0.04
N ALA A 83 -20.07 31.72 0.03
CA ALA A 83 -20.30 30.90 1.22
C ALA A 83 -19.12 29.97 1.55
N PHE A 84 -18.39 29.50 0.53
CA PHE A 84 -17.22 28.65 0.68
C PHE A 84 -15.92 29.42 0.96
N GLN A 85 -15.67 30.53 0.26
CA GLN A 85 -14.39 31.25 0.30
C GLN A 85 -14.36 32.39 1.33
N GLU A 86 -15.44 33.17 1.43
CA GLU A 86 -15.54 34.31 2.35
C GLU A 86 -16.30 33.95 3.65
N GLY A 87 -16.98 32.81 3.66
CA GLY A 87 -17.82 32.38 4.78
C GLY A 87 -19.08 33.22 4.96
N THR A 88 -19.59 33.84 3.89
CA THR A 88 -20.78 34.71 3.92
C THR A 88 -21.88 34.26 2.95
N PHE A 89 -23.15 34.47 3.30
CA PHE A 89 -24.29 34.13 2.46
C PHE A 89 -25.47 35.10 2.63
N SER A 90 -26.00 35.62 1.52
CA SER A 90 -27.05 36.65 1.51
C SER A 90 -28.46 36.06 1.28
N ILE A 91 -29.32 36.18 2.30
CA ILE A 91 -30.66 35.58 2.37
C ILE A 91 -31.75 36.63 2.09
N GLY A 92 -31.61 37.34 0.96
CA GLY A 92 -32.61 38.34 0.52
C GLY A 92 -32.87 39.41 1.58
N LEU A 93 -34.11 39.50 2.06
CA LEU A 93 -34.53 40.43 3.11
C LEU A 93 -34.08 40.01 4.52
N GLY A 94 -33.76 38.73 4.75
CA GLY A 94 -33.33 38.19 6.04
C GLY A 94 -31.86 38.44 6.41
N GLY A 95 -31.16 39.31 5.66
CA GLY A 95 -29.80 39.75 5.95
C GLY A 95 -28.68 38.84 5.41
N ILE A 96 -27.49 38.99 5.99
CA ILE A 96 -26.27 38.27 5.62
C ILE A 96 -25.83 37.38 6.77
N VAL A 97 -25.80 36.07 6.55
CA VAL A 97 -25.15 35.11 7.44
C VAL A 97 -23.65 35.18 7.22
N THR A 98 -22.88 35.14 8.31
CA THR A 98 -21.40 35.21 8.29
C THR A 98 -20.81 34.12 9.18
N LYS A 99 -19.50 33.86 9.02
CA LYS A 99 -18.74 32.82 9.75
C LYS A 99 -19.16 31.38 9.39
N LEU A 100 -19.68 31.18 8.17
CA LEU A 100 -19.78 29.85 7.57
C LEU A 100 -18.38 29.25 7.42
N LYS A 101 -18.26 27.92 7.54
CA LYS A 101 -17.00 27.19 7.35
C LYS A 101 -17.16 26.10 6.29
N PRO A 102 -16.16 25.90 5.40
CA PRO A 102 -16.08 24.72 4.54
C PRO A 102 -16.30 23.42 5.30
N ASN A 103 -17.00 22.48 4.66
CA ASN A 103 -17.32 21.16 5.19
C ASN A 103 -18.09 21.17 6.53
N THR A 104 -18.95 22.19 6.74
CA THR A 104 -19.86 22.21 7.88
C THR A 104 -21.30 22.55 7.49
N THR A 105 -22.23 22.16 8.36
CA THR A 105 -23.63 22.57 8.33
C THR A 105 -23.90 23.50 9.51
N THR A 106 -24.33 24.71 9.22
CA THR A 106 -24.75 25.71 10.22
C THR A 106 -26.26 25.86 10.21
N VAL A 107 -26.83 26.34 11.33
CA VAL A 107 -28.25 26.65 11.46
C VAL A 107 -28.39 28.04 12.06
N HIS A 108 -29.16 28.90 11.40
CA HIS A 108 -29.37 30.29 11.80
C HIS A 108 -30.86 30.60 11.84
N SER A 109 -31.33 31.13 12.97
CA SER A 109 -32.65 31.76 13.06
C SER A 109 -32.54 33.21 12.59
N ILE A 110 -33.40 33.60 11.66
CA ILE A 110 -33.47 34.91 11.04
C ILE A 110 -34.94 35.36 10.93
N LEU A 111 -35.18 36.66 10.89
CA LEU A 111 -36.50 37.20 10.62
C LEU A 111 -36.62 37.54 9.13
N LEU A 112 -37.53 36.89 8.42
CA LEU A 112 -37.72 37.06 6.97
C LEU A 112 -38.65 38.24 6.64
N ALA A 113 -39.60 38.55 7.52
CA ALA A 113 -40.50 39.69 7.42
C ALA A 113 -41.12 40.06 8.78
N GLY A 114 -41.54 41.32 8.93
CA GLY A 114 -42.03 41.89 10.19
C GLY A 114 -40.90 42.29 11.14
N THR A 115 -41.25 42.66 12.37
CA THR A 115 -40.30 42.81 13.49
C THR A 115 -40.86 42.15 14.75
N ILE A 116 -40.00 41.45 15.50
CA ILE A 116 -40.25 41.02 16.89
C ILE A 116 -39.21 41.71 17.76
N ASN A 117 -39.67 42.41 18.80
CA ASN A 117 -38.81 43.08 19.78
C ASN A 117 -38.69 42.22 21.05
N HIS A 118 -37.63 42.46 21.85
CA HIS A 118 -37.38 41.73 23.09
C HIS A 118 -38.41 41.99 24.21
N ASP A 119 -39.25 43.01 24.07
CA ASP A 119 -40.39 43.30 24.96
C ASP A 119 -41.67 42.50 24.59
N GLY A 120 -41.61 41.66 23.55
CA GLY A 120 -42.74 40.90 23.04
C GLY A 120 -43.64 41.70 22.08
N THR A 121 -43.32 42.96 21.76
CA THR A 121 -44.05 43.69 20.73
C THR A 121 -43.71 43.16 19.34
N CYS A 122 -44.75 42.95 18.53
CA CYS A 122 -44.61 42.58 17.13
C CYS A 122 -45.12 43.69 16.21
N LYS A 123 -44.58 43.75 15.00
CA LYS A 123 -45.13 44.56 13.91
C LYS A 123 -45.19 43.72 12.65
N GLY A 124 -46.40 43.42 12.21
CA GLY A 124 -46.62 42.70 10.97
C GLY A 124 -46.32 43.55 9.74
N THR A 125 -45.95 42.87 8.65
CA THR A 125 -45.77 43.45 7.31
C THR A 125 -46.51 42.58 6.28
N GLN A 126 -46.55 43.01 5.02
CA GLN A 126 -46.98 42.11 3.95
C GLN A 126 -45.82 41.19 3.56
N PHE A 127 -46.08 39.88 3.51
CA PHE A 127 -45.13 38.88 3.02
C PHE A 127 -45.78 38.08 1.88
N SER A 128 -44.98 37.67 0.90
CA SER A 128 -45.45 36.79 -0.17
C SER A 128 -44.33 35.85 -0.59
N ASP A 129 -44.69 34.61 -0.89
CA ASP A 129 -43.82 33.60 -1.48
C ASP A 129 -44.61 32.82 -2.57
N PRO A 130 -44.03 31.80 -3.23
CA PRO A 130 -44.75 31.03 -4.26
C PRO A 130 -45.98 30.27 -3.77
N TYR A 131 -46.27 30.25 -2.46
CA TYR A 131 -47.33 29.47 -1.82
C TYR A 131 -48.43 30.36 -1.20
N GLY A 132 -48.31 31.68 -1.28
CA GLY A 132 -49.34 32.63 -0.87
C GLY A 132 -48.87 34.06 -0.68
N THR A 133 -49.82 34.91 -0.30
CA THR A 133 -49.60 36.29 0.18
C THR A 133 -50.34 36.45 1.50
N TRP A 134 -49.67 37.03 2.51
CA TRP A 134 -50.25 37.30 3.82
C TRP A 134 -50.00 38.75 4.21
N HIS A 135 -50.98 39.37 4.86
CA HIS A 135 -50.92 40.76 5.30
C HIS A 135 -50.79 40.85 6.82
N ASN A 136 -50.02 41.84 7.29
CA ASN A 136 -49.77 42.07 8.71
C ASN A 136 -49.25 40.83 9.46
N VAL A 137 -48.30 40.13 8.82
CA VAL A 137 -47.62 38.94 9.36
C VAL A 137 -46.17 39.22 9.74
N VAL A 138 -45.68 38.39 10.64
CA VAL A 138 -44.27 38.22 10.99
C VAL A 138 -43.85 36.81 10.54
N VAL A 139 -42.61 36.68 10.07
CA VAL A 139 -42.13 35.42 9.48
C VAL A 139 -40.77 35.06 10.05
N ASP A 140 -40.76 34.11 10.98
CA ASP A 140 -39.53 33.49 11.47
C ASP A 140 -39.02 32.48 10.42
N GLY A 141 -37.72 32.54 10.14
CA GLY A 141 -37.01 31.58 9.30
C GLY A 141 -35.91 30.89 10.08
N THR A 142 -35.88 29.56 10.06
CA THR A 142 -34.71 28.77 10.43
C THR A 142 -34.05 28.28 9.16
N VAL A 143 -32.86 28.80 8.87
CA VAL A 143 -32.10 28.46 7.67
C VAL A 143 -30.94 27.53 8.03
N ARG A 144 -30.91 26.35 7.39
CA ARG A 144 -29.80 25.41 7.47
C ARG A 144 -28.93 25.59 6.23
N ILE A 145 -27.66 25.94 6.43
CA ILE A 145 -26.68 26.13 5.36
C ILE A 145 -25.61 25.06 5.49
N SER A 146 -25.57 24.14 4.54
CA SER A 146 -24.49 23.16 4.38
C SER A 146 -23.59 23.60 3.23
N VAL A 147 -22.30 23.73 3.50
CA VAL A 147 -21.28 23.99 2.46
C VAL A 147 -20.23 22.89 2.54
N LYS A 148 -20.05 22.15 1.45
CA LYS A 148 -19.09 21.04 1.34
C LYS A 148 -18.16 21.25 0.15
N SER A 149 -16.96 20.67 0.22
CA SER A 149 -16.08 20.47 -0.93
C SER A 149 -15.63 19.02 -1.02
N SER A 150 -15.59 18.48 -2.22
CA SER A 150 -14.98 17.17 -2.47
C SER A 150 -14.38 17.07 -3.86
N TYR A 151 -13.32 16.28 -3.97
CA TYR A 151 -12.85 15.77 -5.25
C TYR A 151 -13.73 14.58 -5.63
N VAL A 152 -14.21 14.57 -6.87
CA VAL A 152 -15.10 13.53 -7.41
C VAL A 152 -14.62 13.09 -8.80
N PRO A 153 -14.79 11.80 -9.17
CA PRO A 153 -14.28 11.28 -10.43
C PRO A 153 -15.09 11.78 -11.63
N VAL A 154 -14.37 12.00 -12.72
CA VAL A 154 -14.85 12.47 -14.01
C VAL A 154 -14.35 11.51 -15.08
N HIS A 155 -15.28 10.82 -15.75
CA HIS A 155 -14.96 9.96 -16.88
C HIS A 155 -14.74 10.83 -18.14
N LEU A 156 -13.49 10.87 -18.61
CA LEU A 156 -13.00 11.80 -19.63
C LEU A 156 -13.68 11.56 -20.98
N ASN A 157 -13.88 10.30 -21.37
CA ASN A 157 -14.41 9.92 -22.69
C ASN A 157 -15.91 10.19 -22.87
N SER A 158 -16.70 10.29 -21.78
CA SER A 158 -18.13 10.63 -21.84
C SER A 158 -18.46 12.02 -21.29
N GLY A 159 -17.46 12.75 -20.77
CA GLY A 159 -17.66 14.04 -20.13
C GLY A 159 -18.63 13.98 -18.94
N LYS A 160 -18.61 12.89 -18.14
CA LYS A 160 -19.53 12.68 -17.01
C LYS A 160 -18.82 12.77 -15.67
N VAL A 161 -19.41 13.54 -14.76
CA VAL A 161 -19.00 13.73 -13.35
C VAL A 161 -19.89 12.83 -12.49
N MET A 162 -19.30 12.07 -11.55
CA MET A 162 -20.06 11.20 -10.64
C MET A 162 -19.95 11.74 -9.21
N LEU A 163 -21.04 12.29 -8.67
CA LEU A 163 -21.08 12.83 -7.31
C LEU A 163 -21.14 11.70 -6.26
N ARG A 164 -20.82 12.03 -5.00
CA ARG A 164 -20.74 11.05 -3.89
C ARG A 164 -22.07 10.37 -3.55
N SER A 165 -23.21 10.96 -3.93
CA SER A 165 -24.55 10.37 -3.88
C SER A 165 -24.79 9.27 -4.95
N GLY A 166 -23.90 9.15 -5.94
CA GLY A 166 -24.13 8.40 -7.17
C GLY A 166 -24.79 9.21 -8.30
N THR A 167 -25.10 10.50 -8.08
CA THR A 167 -25.69 11.36 -9.11
C THR A 167 -24.69 11.62 -10.25
N VAL A 168 -25.09 11.34 -11.49
CA VAL A 168 -24.24 11.46 -12.70
C VAL A 168 -24.62 12.69 -13.51
N CYS A 169 -23.68 13.62 -13.66
CA CYS A 169 -23.88 14.95 -14.26
C CYS A 169 -22.96 15.17 -15.47
N THR A 170 -23.21 16.17 -16.34
CA THR A 170 -22.32 16.46 -17.49
C THR A 170 -21.30 17.55 -17.15
N LEU A 171 -20.01 17.27 -17.39
CA LEU A 171 -18.89 18.14 -17.06
C LEU A 171 -19.01 19.55 -17.68
N SER A 172 -19.51 19.61 -18.91
CA SER A 172 -19.77 20.84 -19.70
C SER A 172 -20.61 21.88 -18.96
N ASP A 173 -21.57 21.40 -18.18
CA ASP A 173 -22.63 22.23 -17.62
C ASP A 173 -22.08 23.06 -16.45
N GLY A 174 -21.01 22.58 -15.80
CA GLY A 174 -20.33 23.26 -14.69
C GLY A 174 -21.15 23.31 -13.40
N PHE A 175 -22.32 22.69 -13.38
CA PHE A 175 -23.17 22.54 -12.20
C PHE A 175 -24.07 21.31 -12.29
N CYS A 176 -24.63 20.91 -11.17
CA CYS A 176 -25.66 19.87 -11.05
C CYS A 176 -26.46 20.08 -9.75
N ILE A 177 -27.61 19.43 -9.64
CA ILE A 177 -28.37 19.37 -8.38
C ILE A 177 -28.25 17.96 -7.83
N ASP A 178 -27.64 17.85 -6.66
CA ASP A 178 -27.53 16.63 -5.87
C ASP A 178 -28.70 16.59 -4.87
N PHE A 179 -29.31 15.42 -4.67
CA PHE A 179 -30.44 15.27 -3.75
C PHE A 179 -30.01 15.43 -2.28
N ASP A 180 -28.88 14.84 -1.91
CA ASP A 180 -28.36 14.85 -0.55
C ASP A 180 -27.64 16.17 -0.26
N ASP A 181 -26.86 16.69 -1.21
CA ASP A 181 -25.92 17.80 -1.02
C ASP A 181 -26.20 19.09 -1.83
N GLY A 182 -27.31 19.14 -2.57
CA GLY A 182 -27.85 20.35 -3.18
C GLY A 182 -27.07 20.86 -4.39
N TYR A 183 -26.98 22.19 -4.53
CA TYR A 183 -26.39 22.81 -5.71
C TYR A 183 -24.88 22.59 -5.74
N SER A 184 -24.45 21.73 -6.66
CA SER A 184 -23.08 21.26 -6.83
C SER A 184 -22.45 22.02 -8.01
N TYR A 185 -21.29 22.64 -7.79
CA TYR A 185 -20.60 23.51 -8.75
C TYR A 185 -19.14 23.11 -8.92
N TRP A 186 -18.63 23.20 -10.14
CA TRP A 186 -17.21 23.01 -10.45
C TRP A 186 -16.72 24.00 -11.51
N LYS A 187 -15.40 24.12 -11.60
CA LYS A 187 -14.74 24.78 -12.74
C LYS A 187 -14.68 23.79 -13.91
N PRO A 188 -14.96 24.21 -15.16
CA PRO A 188 -14.69 23.35 -16.32
C PRO A 188 -13.19 23.00 -16.36
N MET A 189 -12.85 21.79 -16.80
CA MET A 189 -11.43 21.43 -16.98
C MET A 189 -10.75 22.35 -18.02
N PRO A 190 -9.44 22.63 -17.89
CA PRO A 190 -8.70 23.38 -18.90
C PRO A 190 -8.75 22.66 -20.27
N THR A 191 -9.46 23.24 -21.22
CA THR A 191 -9.51 22.78 -22.62
C THR A 191 -8.21 23.16 -23.35
N SER A 192 -7.10 22.56 -22.93
CA SER A 192 -5.86 22.61 -23.69
C SER A 192 -6.05 21.86 -25.02
N SER A 193 -5.55 22.41 -26.12
CA SER A 193 -5.56 21.77 -27.46
C SER A 193 -4.79 20.44 -27.53
N CYS A 194 -4.14 20.08 -26.42
CA CYS A 194 -3.20 18.98 -26.28
C CYS A 194 -3.67 17.89 -25.30
N ASN A 195 -4.78 18.15 -24.58
CA ASN A 195 -5.39 17.23 -23.61
C ASN A 195 -4.40 16.56 -22.64
N PHE A 196 -3.40 17.31 -22.12
CA PHE A 196 -2.38 16.75 -21.22
C PHE A 196 -2.96 16.00 -20.00
N HIS A 197 -4.16 16.40 -19.55
CA HIS A 197 -4.92 15.74 -18.48
C HIS A 197 -5.46 14.33 -18.81
N GLN A 198 -5.29 13.86 -20.06
CA GLN A 198 -5.57 12.48 -20.48
C GLN A 198 -4.36 11.54 -20.30
N TYR A 199 -3.22 12.02 -19.77
CA TYR A 199 -1.99 11.23 -19.68
C TYR A 199 -1.40 11.26 -18.25
N ASN A 200 -1.33 10.08 -17.62
CA ASN A 200 -0.66 9.86 -16.34
C ASN A 200 0.80 9.48 -16.57
N VAL A 201 1.75 10.12 -15.88
CA VAL A 201 3.19 9.76 -15.97
C VAL A 201 3.49 8.61 -15.01
N LEU A 202 3.70 7.40 -15.54
CA LEU A 202 4.07 6.22 -14.73
C LEU A 202 5.55 6.30 -14.28
N TYR A 203 6.42 6.67 -15.22
CA TYR A 203 7.87 6.79 -15.01
C TYR A 203 8.43 7.98 -15.80
N GLU A 204 9.42 8.65 -15.21
CA GLU A 204 10.23 9.69 -15.83
C GLU A 204 11.68 9.48 -15.40
N GLY A 205 12.60 9.36 -16.35
CA GLY A 205 13.99 9.03 -16.05
C GLY A 205 14.72 8.39 -17.23
N THR A 206 15.90 7.86 -16.97
CA THR A 206 16.73 7.21 -18.00
C THR A 206 16.39 5.72 -18.10
N ALA A 207 15.99 5.28 -19.29
CA ALA A 207 15.78 3.88 -19.62
C ALA A 207 16.78 3.41 -20.68
N VAL A 208 16.98 2.09 -20.75
CA VAL A 208 17.87 1.47 -21.73
C VAL A 208 17.09 1.25 -23.04
N LYS A 209 17.51 1.91 -24.12
CA LYS A 209 16.96 1.76 -25.47
C LYS A 209 17.79 0.73 -26.24
N MET A 210 17.14 -0.26 -26.84
CA MET A 210 17.76 -1.30 -27.67
C MET A 210 17.19 -1.27 -29.09
N ASN A 211 18.02 -0.90 -30.06
CA ASN A 211 17.64 -0.88 -31.47
C ASN A 211 18.25 -2.10 -32.19
N GLY A 212 17.46 -2.87 -32.93
CA GLY A 212 18.02 -3.95 -33.75
C GLY A 212 17.04 -4.55 -34.76
N ILE A 213 17.52 -5.54 -35.51
CA ILE A 213 16.70 -6.35 -36.39
C ILE A 213 16.37 -7.65 -35.66
N MET A 214 15.08 -7.90 -35.40
CA MET A 214 14.57 -9.20 -34.96
C MET A 214 13.61 -9.72 -36.01
N ASP A 215 13.80 -10.98 -36.44
CA ASP A 215 12.91 -11.66 -37.40
C ASP A 215 12.65 -10.85 -38.70
N THR A 216 13.70 -10.21 -39.21
CA THR A 216 13.75 -9.26 -40.35
C THR A 216 13.09 -7.88 -40.16
N ILE A 217 12.47 -7.63 -39.00
CA ILE A 217 11.84 -6.34 -38.66
C ILE A 217 12.80 -5.51 -37.78
N HIS A 218 12.94 -4.22 -38.08
CA HIS A 218 13.58 -3.28 -37.15
C HIS A 218 12.66 -3.02 -35.95
N GLN A 219 13.09 -3.43 -34.75
CA GLN A 219 12.37 -3.16 -33.51
C GLN A 219 13.23 -2.29 -32.58
N THR A 220 12.54 -1.40 -31.87
CA THR A 220 13.11 -0.55 -30.81
C THR A 220 12.44 -0.93 -29.51
N ILE A 221 13.21 -1.41 -28.53
CA ILE A 221 12.71 -1.86 -27.23
C ILE A 221 13.27 -0.93 -26.15
N TYR A 222 12.41 -0.41 -25.29
CA TYR A 222 12.80 0.32 -24.09
C TYR A 222 12.66 -0.59 -22.89
N THR A 223 13.72 -0.73 -22.10
CA THR A 223 13.75 -1.55 -20.89
C THR A 223 14.21 -0.74 -19.69
N LEU A 224 13.51 -0.92 -18.57
CA LEU A 224 13.92 -0.42 -17.27
C LEU A 224 13.88 -1.58 -16.27
N VAL A 225 14.87 -1.64 -15.39
CA VAL A 225 14.88 -2.54 -14.22
C VAL A 225 15.33 -1.71 -13.01
N SER A 226 14.43 -1.49 -12.07
CA SER A 226 14.64 -0.73 -10.84
C SER A 226 13.97 -1.44 -9.66
N GLN A 227 14.13 -0.90 -8.45
CA GLN A 227 13.51 -1.46 -7.23
C GLN A 227 11.98 -1.27 -7.25
N ASP A 228 11.50 -0.09 -7.64
CA ASP A 228 10.07 0.21 -7.73
C ASP A 228 9.47 -0.15 -9.10
N THR A 229 10.22 0.12 -10.18
CA THR A 229 9.71 0.08 -11.56
C THR A 229 10.53 -0.79 -12.50
N THR A 230 9.87 -1.74 -13.17
CA THR A 230 10.46 -2.65 -14.16
C THR A 230 9.49 -2.85 -15.31
N PHE A 231 9.96 -2.66 -16.55
CA PHE A 231 9.20 -2.91 -17.77
C PHE A 231 10.10 -3.19 -18.96
N ALA A 232 9.56 -3.87 -19.97
CA ALA A 232 10.09 -3.89 -21.32
C ALA A 232 8.93 -3.59 -22.28
N LEU A 233 9.10 -2.63 -23.19
CA LEU A 233 8.06 -2.19 -24.12
C LEU A 233 8.67 -1.97 -25.50
N THR A 234 7.99 -2.44 -26.54
CA THR A 234 8.40 -2.34 -27.94
C THR A 234 7.71 -1.14 -28.56
N ALA A 235 8.47 -0.14 -29.02
CA ALA A 235 7.89 0.92 -29.84
C ALA A 235 7.52 0.36 -31.22
N GLY A 236 6.23 0.43 -31.56
CA GLY A 236 5.67 -0.05 -32.82
C GLY A 236 5.49 1.08 -33.85
N GLY A 237 4.79 2.14 -33.47
CA GLY A 237 4.54 3.31 -34.31
C GLY A 237 4.72 4.62 -33.54
N SER A 238 4.27 5.73 -34.14
CA SER A 238 4.30 7.04 -33.50
C SER A 238 3.04 7.86 -33.80
N GLN A 239 2.68 8.72 -32.86
CA GLN A 239 1.54 9.62 -32.92
C GLN A 239 2.00 11.03 -32.53
N ALA A 240 1.73 12.01 -33.39
CA ALA A 240 1.97 13.41 -33.09
C ALA A 240 0.85 13.95 -32.19
N VAL A 241 1.19 14.44 -31.00
CA VAL A 241 0.27 15.07 -30.05
C VAL A 241 0.92 16.35 -29.55
N CYS A 242 0.26 17.50 -29.74
CA CYS A 242 0.79 18.82 -29.31
C CYS A 242 2.17 19.21 -29.88
N GLY A 243 2.61 18.60 -31.00
CA GLY A 243 3.97 18.75 -31.53
C GLY A 243 5.01 17.82 -30.90
N TYR A 244 4.67 17.10 -29.83
CA TYR A 244 5.46 15.98 -29.32
C TYR A 244 5.18 14.72 -30.16
N THR A 245 6.18 13.84 -30.27
CA THR A 245 6.05 12.55 -30.95
C THR A 245 5.98 11.44 -29.90
N LEU A 246 4.78 10.96 -29.61
CA LEU A 246 4.57 9.84 -28.69
C LEU A 246 4.76 8.53 -29.46
N LEU A 247 5.63 7.64 -28.99
CA LEU A 247 5.80 6.30 -29.52
C LEU A 247 4.69 5.39 -28.95
N THR A 248 4.00 4.65 -29.82
CA THR A 248 3.00 3.66 -29.40
C THR A 248 3.67 2.34 -29.03
N THR A 249 3.20 1.68 -27.98
CA THR A 249 3.73 0.38 -27.53
C THR A 249 2.83 -0.78 -27.96
N GLU A 250 3.20 -2.02 -27.61
CA GLU A 250 2.31 -3.18 -27.75
C GLU A 250 1.08 -3.14 -26.83
N HIS A 251 1.03 -2.21 -25.86
CA HIS A 251 -0.11 -2.01 -24.98
C HIS A 251 -0.91 -0.74 -25.36
N PRO A 252 -2.22 -0.83 -25.65
CA PRO A 252 -2.99 0.26 -26.26
C PRO A 252 -3.14 1.51 -25.38
N LYS A 253 -2.92 1.38 -24.07
CA LYS A 253 -2.93 2.51 -23.11
C LYS A 253 -1.54 3.08 -22.82
N LEU A 254 -0.42 2.47 -23.26
CA LEU A 254 0.94 2.89 -22.89
C LEU A 254 1.69 3.52 -24.07
N PHE A 255 2.30 4.67 -23.80
CA PHE A 255 3.05 5.48 -24.77
C PHE A 255 4.40 5.88 -24.18
N ILE A 256 5.42 6.01 -25.04
CA ILE A 256 6.77 6.42 -24.63
C ILE A 256 7.11 7.72 -25.37
N LEU A 257 7.48 8.76 -24.62
CA LEU A 257 8.10 9.96 -25.18
C LEU A 257 9.61 9.91 -24.93
N GLU A 258 10.40 10.06 -25.98
CA GLU A 258 11.82 10.40 -25.85
C GLU A 258 11.96 11.92 -25.64
N ALA A 259 12.63 12.33 -24.56
CA ALA A 259 12.68 13.72 -24.13
C ALA A 259 14.07 14.09 -23.61
N GLU A 260 14.44 15.37 -23.75
CA GLU A 260 15.58 15.92 -23.01
C GLU A 260 15.16 16.24 -21.57
N LYS A 261 16.13 16.19 -20.64
CA LYS A 261 15.88 16.36 -19.21
C LYS A 261 15.32 17.76 -18.92
N GLY A 262 14.03 17.83 -18.57
CA GLY A 262 13.29 19.06 -18.31
C GLY A 262 12.31 19.48 -19.42
N ASN A 263 12.26 18.76 -20.56
CA ASN A 263 11.22 18.94 -21.59
C ASN A 263 10.14 17.86 -21.44
N THR A 264 9.34 17.96 -20.38
CA THR A 264 8.27 17.00 -20.05
C THR A 264 6.97 17.33 -20.80
N PHE A 265 6.24 16.29 -21.21
CA PHE A 265 4.93 16.44 -21.86
C PHE A 265 3.79 16.56 -20.84
N ALA A 266 3.91 15.86 -19.72
CA ALA A 266 3.01 15.98 -18.58
C ALA A 266 3.82 16.03 -17.28
N GLU A 267 3.29 16.72 -16.27
CA GLU A 267 3.82 16.67 -14.91
C GLU A 267 3.46 15.33 -14.26
N ARG A 268 4.40 14.74 -13.50
CA ARG A 268 4.09 13.57 -12.66
C ARG A 268 3.19 14.00 -11.50
N ARG A 269 2.07 13.31 -11.34
CA ARG A 269 1.02 13.55 -10.33
C ARG A 269 0.55 12.21 -9.77
N ASP A 270 -0.13 12.22 -8.62
CA ASP A 270 -0.80 11.02 -8.10
C ASP A 270 -1.80 10.46 -9.10
N ILE A 271 -1.71 9.15 -9.37
CA ILE A 271 -2.58 8.46 -10.32
C ILE A 271 -3.91 8.14 -9.63
N PRO A 272 -5.07 8.53 -10.21
CA PRO A 272 -6.39 8.10 -9.73
C PRO A 272 -6.51 6.58 -9.68
N VAL A 273 -7.14 6.05 -8.63
CA VAL A 273 -7.22 4.58 -8.44
C VAL A 273 -8.04 3.91 -9.55
N GLU A 274 -9.01 4.62 -10.12
CA GLU A 274 -9.83 4.21 -11.25
C GLU A 274 -9.04 4.12 -12.58
N ASN A 275 -7.82 4.65 -12.64
CA ASN A 275 -6.90 4.49 -13.77
C ASN A 275 -5.86 3.37 -13.58
N LEU A 276 -5.74 2.81 -12.37
CA LEU A 276 -4.74 1.79 -12.06
C LEU A 276 -5.28 0.39 -12.37
N ASP A 277 -4.83 -0.20 -13.47
CA ASP A 277 -5.36 -1.48 -13.96
C ASP A 277 -4.42 -2.66 -13.68
N ILE A 278 -4.90 -3.60 -12.87
CA ILE A 278 -4.18 -4.84 -12.53
C ILE A 278 -3.87 -5.70 -13.78
N PHE A 279 -4.71 -5.67 -14.83
CA PHE A 279 -4.42 -6.38 -16.08
C PHE A 279 -3.29 -5.71 -16.85
N THR A 280 -3.31 -4.38 -17.01
CA THR A 280 -2.19 -3.60 -17.57
C THR A 280 -0.88 -3.87 -16.80
N TYR A 281 -0.93 -3.92 -15.47
CA TYR A 281 0.23 -4.29 -14.63
C TYR A 281 0.74 -5.71 -14.90
N VAL A 282 -0.13 -6.73 -14.86
CA VAL A 282 0.24 -8.14 -15.08
C VAL A 282 0.73 -8.37 -16.52
N ASN A 283 0.07 -7.78 -17.52
CA ASN A 283 0.47 -7.86 -18.93
C ASN A 283 1.88 -7.29 -19.14
N SER A 284 2.22 -6.15 -18.52
CA SER A 284 3.57 -5.58 -18.62
C SER A 284 4.67 -6.52 -18.10
N LYS A 285 4.38 -7.30 -17.04
CA LYS A 285 5.30 -8.33 -16.52
C LYS A 285 5.45 -9.51 -17.48
N PHE A 286 4.36 -9.97 -18.11
CA PHE A 286 4.44 -11.01 -19.13
C PHE A 286 5.26 -10.58 -20.35
N VAL A 287 5.09 -9.34 -20.84
CA VAL A 287 5.93 -8.79 -21.92
C VAL A 287 7.40 -8.73 -21.48
N TYR A 288 7.70 -8.26 -20.26
CA TYR A 288 9.07 -8.25 -19.75
C TYR A 288 9.71 -9.65 -19.73
N VAL A 289 9.00 -10.67 -19.25
CA VAL A 289 9.48 -12.06 -19.23
C VAL A 289 9.72 -12.60 -20.63
N GLU A 290 8.80 -12.35 -21.57
CA GLU A 290 8.93 -12.76 -22.97
C GLU A 290 10.20 -12.18 -23.59
N LYS A 291 10.41 -10.86 -23.45
CA LYS A 291 11.58 -10.17 -24.00
C LYS A 291 12.89 -10.62 -23.36
N HIS A 292 12.92 -10.84 -22.03
CA HIS A 292 14.09 -11.37 -21.33
C HIS A 292 14.46 -12.78 -21.83
N ILE A 293 13.49 -13.70 -21.88
CA ILE A 293 13.72 -15.08 -22.37
C ILE A 293 14.16 -15.07 -23.84
N ARG A 294 13.50 -14.28 -24.69
CA ARG A 294 13.86 -14.14 -26.12
C ARG A 294 15.29 -13.62 -26.28
N HIS A 295 15.70 -12.64 -25.49
CA HIS A 295 17.07 -12.10 -25.51
C HIS A 295 18.11 -13.15 -25.06
N GLN A 296 17.87 -13.82 -23.92
CA GLN A 296 18.77 -14.87 -23.41
C GLN A 296 18.93 -16.03 -24.40
N MET A 297 17.82 -16.51 -24.98
CA MET A 297 17.84 -17.56 -26.03
C MET A 297 18.57 -17.10 -27.30
N THR A 298 18.40 -15.83 -27.70
CA THR A 298 19.08 -15.27 -28.88
C THR A 298 20.59 -15.15 -28.67
N SER A 299 21.05 -14.81 -27.46
CA SER A 299 22.49 -14.84 -27.14
C SER A 299 23.02 -16.27 -27.14
N LEU A 300 22.41 -17.17 -26.37
CA LEU A 300 22.81 -18.57 -26.26
C LEU A 300 22.91 -19.26 -27.64
N TYR A 301 21.95 -19.01 -28.53
CA TYR A 301 21.99 -19.53 -29.89
C TYR A 301 23.22 -19.04 -30.67
N ARG A 302 23.58 -17.75 -30.57
CA ARG A 302 24.78 -17.18 -31.21
C ARG A 302 26.05 -17.78 -30.64
N ASP A 303 26.14 -17.86 -29.32
CA ASP A 303 27.32 -18.37 -28.61
C ASP A 303 27.58 -19.84 -28.97
N VAL A 304 26.53 -20.67 -29.01
CA VAL A 304 26.59 -22.08 -29.45
C VAL A 304 26.97 -22.22 -30.93
N ILE A 305 26.41 -21.39 -31.81
CA ILE A 305 26.73 -21.44 -33.25
C ILE A 305 28.15 -20.95 -33.53
N GLN A 306 28.64 -19.94 -32.80
CA GLN A 306 30.02 -19.46 -32.90
C GLN A 306 31.00 -20.53 -32.42
N GLN A 307 30.83 -21.05 -31.20
CA GLN A 307 31.69 -22.11 -30.65
C GLN A 307 31.68 -23.36 -31.54
N ARG A 308 30.53 -23.71 -32.12
CA ARG A 308 30.44 -24.81 -33.09
C ARG A 308 31.24 -24.51 -34.36
N CYS A 309 31.16 -23.30 -34.92
CA CYS A 309 31.93 -22.92 -36.10
C CYS A 309 33.44 -22.94 -35.82
N GLU A 310 33.87 -22.41 -34.67
CA GLU A 310 35.27 -22.44 -34.23
C GLU A 310 35.77 -23.88 -34.05
N LEU A 311 34.98 -24.77 -33.44
CA LEU A 311 35.31 -26.18 -33.31
C LEU A 311 35.38 -26.89 -34.68
N GLU A 312 34.43 -26.64 -35.58
CA GLU A 312 34.47 -27.18 -36.95
C GLU A 312 35.69 -26.65 -37.73
N LYS A 313 36.10 -25.39 -37.52
CA LYS A 313 37.30 -24.79 -38.10
C LYS A 313 38.59 -25.44 -37.59
N GLU A 314 38.73 -25.68 -36.28
CA GLU A 314 39.89 -26.39 -35.74
C GLU A 314 39.91 -27.87 -36.14
N VAL A 315 38.76 -28.53 -36.25
CA VAL A 315 38.66 -29.90 -36.81
C VAL A 315 39.08 -29.93 -38.29
N LEU A 316 38.70 -28.92 -39.09
CA LEU A 316 39.12 -28.79 -40.49
C LEU A 316 40.62 -28.49 -40.62
N LYS A 317 41.20 -27.60 -39.80
CA LYS A 317 42.66 -27.38 -39.74
C LYS A 317 43.41 -28.67 -39.39
N ASN A 318 42.99 -29.35 -38.32
CA ASN A 318 43.59 -30.63 -37.91
C ASN A 318 43.44 -31.71 -38.98
N THR A 319 42.36 -31.68 -39.78
CA THR A 319 42.19 -32.56 -40.93
C THR A 319 43.14 -32.17 -42.07
N LEU A 320 43.29 -30.89 -42.38
CA LEU A 320 44.17 -30.38 -43.44
C LEU A 320 45.63 -30.78 -43.25
N SER A 321 46.10 -30.87 -42.00
CA SER A 321 47.42 -31.39 -41.64
C SER A 321 47.69 -32.84 -42.11
N PHE A 322 46.65 -33.64 -42.37
CA PHE A 322 46.81 -34.98 -42.96
C PHE A 322 46.94 -34.95 -44.48
N ALA A 323 46.55 -33.87 -45.17
CA ALA A 323 46.49 -33.85 -46.63
C ALA A 323 47.86 -34.11 -47.29
N THR A 324 48.94 -33.58 -46.71
CA THR A 324 50.32 -33.76 -47.20
C THR A 324 51.00 -35.02 -46.66
N LEU A 325 50.65 -35.45 -45.44
CA LEU A 325 51.30 -36.58 -44.75
C LEU A 325 50.64 -37.94 -45.06
N GLN A 326 49.30 -37.98 -45.14
CA GLN A 326 48.48 -39.17 -45.35
C GLN A 326 47.20 -38.80 -46.14
N PRO A 327 47.28 -38.63 -47.47
CA PRO A 327 46.16 -38.16 -48.29
C PRO A 327 44.86 -38.97 -48.10
N ASP A 328 44.94 -40.29 -47.97
CA ASP A 328 43.74 -41.13 -47.80
C ASP A 328 43.11 -41.02 -46.40
N GLU A 329 43.89 -40.68 -45.36
CA GLU A 329 43.35 -40.33 -44.03
C GLU A 329 42.64 -38.97 -44.08
N PHE A 330 43.18 -38.00 -44.83
CA PHE A 330 42.51 -36.73 -45.12
C PHE A 330 41.19 -36.95 -45.89
N ALA A 331 41.20 -37.78 -46.93
CA ALA A 331 39.99 -38.13 -47.70
C ALA A 331 38.91 -38.76 -46.79
N TYR A 332 39.31 -39.76 -45.99
CA TYR A 332 38.44 -40.43 -45.03
C TYR A 332 37.83 -39.48 -44.01
N ARG A 333 38.63 -38.56 -43.45
CA ARG A 333 38.17 -37.57 -42.46
C ARG A 333 37.25 -36.51 -43.05
N LEU A 334 37.64 -35.93 -44.19
CA LEU A 334 36.87 -34.86 -44.85
C LEU A 334 35.51 -35.38 -45.34
N MET A 335 35.49 -36.56 -45.96
CA MET A 335 34.27 -37.19 -46.47
C MET A 335 33.50 -38.01 -45.41
N LYS A 336 34.04 -38.09 -44.18
CA LYS A 336 33.47 -38.79 -43.02
C LYS A 336 33.18 -40.28 -43.25
N GLY A 337 34.01 -40.95 -44.05
CA GLY A 337 33.88 -42.39 -44.33
C GLY A 337 34.82 -42.94 -45.42
N PRO A 338 34.82 -44.27 -45.62
CA PRO A 338 35.61 -44.96 -46.65
C PRO A 338 35.12 -44.69 -48.07
N GLY A 339 35.87 -45.18 -49.07
CA GLY A 339 35.48 -45.10 -50.49
C GLY A 339 35.86 -43.78 -51.18
N TYR A 340 36.80 -43.04 -50.59
CA TYR A 340 37.44 -41.87 -51.19
C TYR A 340 38.95 -42.01 -51.04
N MET A 341 39.69 -41.65 -52.08
CA MET A 341 41.15 -41.48 -52.06
C MET A 341 41.49 -40.01 -52.29
N ALA A 342 42.71 -39.58 -51.96
CA ALA A 342 43.18 -38.24 -52.33
C ALA A 342 44.57 -38.23 -52.96
N VAL A 343 44.79 -37.27 -53.84
CA VAL A 343 46.09 -37.03 -54.49
C VAL A 343 46.45 -35.55 -54.32
N THR A 344 47.60 -35.27 -53.71
CA THR A 344 48.15 -33.92 -53.59
C THR A 344 48.79 -33.46 -54.89
N ALA A 345 48.57 -32.19 -55.24
CA ALA A 345 49.07 -31.55 -56.46
C ALA A 345 49.42 -30.09 -56.15
N GLY A 346 50.66 -29.86 -55.72
CA GLY A 346 51.09 -28.54 -55.24
C GLY A 346 50.30 -28.10 -54.00
N GLU A 347 49.77 -26.88 -54.01
CA GLU A 347 48.98 -26.28 -52.92
C GLU A 347 47.50 -26.71 -52.92
N ALA A 348 47.16 -27.76 -53.66
CA ALA A 348 45.82 -28.33 -53.76
C ALA A 348 45.82 -29.84 -53.54
N VAL A 349 44.66 -30.38 -53.18
CA VAL A 349 44.42 -31.81 -53.04
C VAL A 349 43.14 -32.20 -53.78
N HIS A 350 43.23 -33.23 -54.61
CA HIS A 350 42.12 -33.79 -55.39
C HIS A 350 41.56 -35.01 -54.66
N VAL A 351 40.36 -34.87 -54.09
CA VAL A 351 39.61 -35.98 -53.48
C VAL A 351 38.79 -36.67 -54.57
N ILE A 352 39.01 -37.97 -54.74
CA ILE A 352 38.43 -38.77 -55.81
C ILE A 352 37.50 -39.82 -55.19
N LYS A 353 36.24 -39.88 -55.64
CA LYS A 353 35.31 -40.92 -55.20
C LYS A 353 35.63 -42.25 -55.88
N CYS A 354 35.88 -43.29 -55.08
CA CYS A 354 36.13 -44.65 -55.56
C CYS A 354 34.83 -45.33 -56.02
N ILE A 355 34.97 -46.37 -56.86
CA ILE A 355 33.87 -47.25 -57.27
C ILE A 355 33.88 -48.46 -56.31
N PRO A 356 32.75 -48.84 -55.68
CA PRO A 356 32.69 -50.02 -54.83
C PRO A 356 32.84 -51.30 -55.67
N VAL A 357 33.53 -52.29 -55.12
CA VAL A 357 33.79 -53.61 -55.74
C VAL A 357 33.78 -54.67 -54.65
N ASP A 358 33.14 -55.81 -54.90
CA ASP A 358 33.13 -56.93 -53.95
C ASP A 358 34.49 -57.65 -53.89
N VAL A 359 34.85 -58.09 -52.68
CA VAL A 359 36.19 -58.59 -52.34
C VAL A 359 36.09 -59.85 -51.49
N ILE A 360 37.04 -60.78 -51.63
CA ILE A 360 37.13 -61.99 -50.79
C ILE A 360 38.44 -61.95 -50.02
N VAL A 361 38.40 -62.07 -48.68
CA VAL A 361 39.61 -62.06 -47.85
C VAL A 361 40.47 -63.30 -48.15
N ARG A 362 41.76 -63.08 -48.40
CA ARG A 362 42.72 -64.09 -48.87
C ARG A 362 43.68 -64.46 -47.73
N ARG A 363 43.92 -65.76 -47.53
CA ARG A 363 44.95 -66.22 -46.57
C ARG A 363 46.35 -66.03 -47.15
N THR A 364 47.29 -65.62 -46.29
CA THR A 364 48.72 -65.43 -46.63
C THR A 364 49.61 -66.17 -45.64
N LYS A 365 50.88 -66.37 -46.00
CA LYS A 365 51.91 -66.88 -45.08
C LYS A 365 52.60 -65.75 -44.30
N GLU A 366 52.68 -64.57 -44.91
CA GLU A 366 53.22 -63.33 -44.35
C GLU A 366 52.08 -62.47 -43.76
N CYS A 367 52.42 -61.61 -42.79
CA CYS A 367 51.52 -60.57 -42.28
C CYS A 367 51.73 -59.25 -43.05
N TYR A 368 50.65 -58.48 -43.22
CA TYR A 368 50.64 -57.20 -43.93
C TYR A 368 49.93 -56.12 -43.10
N ILE A 369 50.20 -54.85 -43.43
CA ILE A 369 49.53 -53.67 -42.85
C ILE A 369 48.19 -53.38 -43.54
N GLU A 370 48.04 -53.86 -44.77
CA GLU A 370 46.84 -53.81 -45.61
C GLU A 370 46.23 -55.21 -45.77
N LEU A 371 44.90 -55.32 -45.78
CA LEU A 371 44.21 -56.60 -45.72
C LEU A 371 44.34 -57.35 -47.06
N PRO A 372 44.95 -58.56 -47.11
CA PRO A 372 45.07 -59.31 -48.35
C PRO A 372 43.71 -59.81 -48.84
N VAL A 373 43.39 -59.55 -50.11
CA VAL A 373 42.12 -59.95 -50.75
C VAL A 373 42.35 -60.54 -52.15
N THR A 374 41.29 -61.16 -52.68
CA THR A 374 41.16 -61.58 -54.07
C THR A 374 39.98 -60.84 -54.70
N VAL A 375 40.20 -60.24 -55.87
CA VAL A 375 39.19 -59.53 -56.67
C VAL A 375 39.30 -60.02 -58.10
N ARG A 376 38.23 -60.64 -58.64
CA ARG A 376 38.19 -61.21 -60.01
C ARG A 376 39.43 -62.07 -60.34
N ASN A 377 39.77 -62.98 -59.42
CA ASN A 377 40.97 -63.84 -59.45
C ASN A 377 42.34 -63.13 -59.44
N THR A 378 42.38 -61.80 -59.26
CA THR A 378 43.63 -61.06 -59.01
C THR A 378 43.85 -60.86 -57.51
N SER A 379 45.08 -61.04 -57.04
CA SER A 379 45.45 -60.75 -55.64
C SER A 379 45.71 -59.26 -55.45
N LEU A 380 44.99 -58.63 -54.54
CA LEU A 380 45.11 -57.22 -54.17
C LEU A 380 45.16 -57.09 -52.64
N PHE A 381 45.28 -55.86 -52.15
CA PHE A 381 45.22 -55.52 -50.73
C PHE A 381 44.25 -54.36 -50.49
N ILE A 382 43.71 -54.25 -49.28
CA ILE A 382 42.81 -53.16 -48.87
C ILE A 382 43.46 -52.33 -47.76
N THR A 383 43.59 -51.03 -48.03
CA THR A 383 44.14 -50.05 -47.08
C THR A 383 43.26 -49.91 -45.82
N PRO A 384 43.86 -49.82 -44.62
CA PRO A 384 43.11 -49.54 -43.39
C PRO A 384 42.29 -48.25 -43.45
N LYS A 385 41.10 -48.24 -42.87
CA LYS A 385 40.10 -47.14 -42.82
C LYS A 385 39.53 -46.67 -44.15
N SER A 386 40.36 -46.26 -45.11
CA SER A 386 39.90 -45.69 -46.40
C SER A 386 39.28 -46.74 -47.32
N HIS A 387 39.70 -48.00 -47.16
CA HIS A 387 39.24 -49.19 -47.89
C HIS A 387 39.47 -49.10 -49.42
N VAL A 388 40.57 -48.48 -49.81
CA VAL A 388 41.05 -48.39 -51.20
C VAL A 388 41.86 -49.63 -51.56
N LEU A 389 41.62 -50.19 -52.75
CA LEU A 389 42.33 -51.36 -53.28
C LEU A 389 43.71 -50.99 -53.85
N THR A 390 44.77 -51.62 -53.33
CA THR A 390 46.15 -51.48 -53.80
C THR A 390 46.66 -52.78 -54.43
N LYS A 391 47.65 -52.68 -55.33
CA LYS A 391 48.32 -53.84 -55.96
C LYS A 391 49.43 -54.45 -55.10
N MET A 392 49.90 -53.72 -54.09
CA MET A 392 50.99 -54.10 -53.20
C MET A 392 50.58 -53.84 -51.76
N GLY A 393 51.11 -54.66 -50.85
CA GLY A 393 50.95 -54.51 -49.40
C GLY A 393 52.32 -54.45 -48.73
N THR A 394 52.37 -53.72 -47.63
CA THR A 394 53.53 -53.52 -46.76
C THR A 394 53.68 -54.73 -45.83
N ILE A 395 54.73 -55.53 -46.04
CA ILE A 395 55.04 -56.69 -45.20
C ILE A 395 55.39 -56.23 -43.78
N ARG A 396 54.90 -56.94 -42.77
CA ARG A 396 55.22 -56.73 -41.34
C ARG A 396 55.48 -58.07 -40.66
N GLU A 397 56.34 -58.08 -39.65
CA GLU A 397 56.51 -59.22 -38.75
C GLU A 397 55.19 -59.57 -38.03
N CYS A 398 54.89 -60.87 -37.94
CA CYS A 398 53.68 -61.37 -37.28
C CYS A 398 53.86 -61.41 -35.75
N SER A 399 53.15 -60.57 -35.02
CA SER A 399 53.04 -60.61 -33.55
C SER A 399 51.63 -61.06 -33.14
N TYR A 400 51.54 -61.89 -32.10
CA TYR A 400 50.26 -62.33 -31.52
C TYR A 400 49.72 -61.32 -30.49
N GLU A 401 50.61 -60.48 -29.95
CA GLU A 401 50.38 -59.47 -28.93
C GLU A 401 49.92 -58.14 -29.55
N LEU A 402 50.49 -57.78 -30.70
CA LEU A 402 50.24 -56.56 -31.46
C LEU A 402 49.81 -56.85 -32.92
N PRO A 403 48.74 -57.66 -33.12
CA PRO A 403 48.28 -58.08 -34.45
C PRO A 403 47.75 -56.90 -35.28
N THR A 404 47.78 -57.01 -36.60
CA THR A 404 47.09 -56.03 -37.45
C THR A 404 45.58 -56.21 -37.32
N LEU A 405 44.88 -55.13 -36.96
CA LEU A 405 43.44 -55.11 -36.70
C LEU A 405 42.70 -54.27 -37.75
N TYR A 406 41.65 -54.84 -38.33
CA TYR A 406 40.77 -54.18 -39.29
C TYR A 406 39.33 -54.18 -38.76
N ARG A 407 38.55 -53.15 -39.09
CA ARG A 407 37.11 -53.15 -38.88
C ARG A 407 36.41 -53.31 -40.23
N ILE A 408 35.74 -54.44 -40.43
CA ILE A 408 34.83 -54.65 -41.56
C ILE A 408 33.42 -54.59 -41.00
N GLU A 409 32.65 -53.61 -41.46
CA GLU A 409 31.32 -53.28 -40.91
C GLU A 409 31.43 -53.01 -39.40
N ASP A 410 30.80 -53.83 -38.57
CA ASP A 410 30.91 -53.78 -37.10
C ASP A 410 31.77 -54.90 -36.49
N THR A 411 32.41 -55.72 -37.33
CA THR A 411 33.29 -56.80 -36.88
C THR A 411 34.76 -56.37 -36.89
N TRP A 412 35.50 -56.74 -35.84
CA TRP A 412 36.95 -56.61 -35.79
C TRP A 412 37.61 -57.91 -36.26
N ILE A 413 38.50 -57.81 -37.23
CA ILE A 413 39.30 -58.91 -37.77
C ILE A 413 40.76 -58.70 -37.38
N GLU A 414 41.36 -59.71 -36.76
CA GLU A 414 42.78 -59.80 -36.46
C GLU A 414 43.48 -60.70 -37.50
N LEU A 415 44.62 -60.26 -38.01
CA LEU A 415 45.37 -60.96 -39.08
C LEU A 415 46.67 -61.54 -38.50
N ILE A 416 46.72 -62.86 -38.30
CA ILE A 416 47.89 -63.53 -37.68
C ILE A 416 48.15 -64.95 -38.24
N PRO A 417 49.02 -65.08 -39.26
CA PRO A 417 48.81 -64.47 -40.57
C PRO A 417 47.46 -64.87 -41.24
N GLU A 418 46.71 -65.80 -40.65
CA GLU A 418 45.32 -66.06 -41.05
C GLU A 418 44.36 -65.03 -40.43
N PRO A 419 43.30 -64.62 -41.14
CA PRO A 419 42.27 -63.72 -40.61
C PRO A 419 41.35 -64.44 -39.61
N ARG A 420 41.10 -63.83 -38.45
CA ARG A 420 40.20 -64.32 -37.40
C ARG A 420 39.28 -63.20 -36.91
N VAL A 421 38.08 -63.53 -36.45
CA VAL A 421 37.16 -62.53 -35.86
C VAL A 421 37.48 -62.37 -34.37
N ARG A 422 37.87 -61.16 -33.98
CA ARG A 422 38.20 -60.78 -32.61
C ARG A 422 36.93 -60.65 -31.78
N ARG A 423 36.88 -61.32 -30.63
CA ARG A 423 35.69 -61.36 -29.74
C ARG A 423 35.61 -60.18 -28.75
N THR A 424 36.72 -59.52 -28.46
CA THR A 424 36.81 -58.46 -27.44
C THR A 424 36.78 -57.08 -28.08
N SER A 425 35.85 -56.24 -27.65
CA SER A 425 35.74 -54.83 -28.06
C SER A 425 36.99 -54.02 -27.69
N LEU A 426 37.27 -52.99 -28.48
CA LEU A 426 38.36 -52.04 -28.21
C LEU A 426 37.81 -50.84 -27.44
N GLN A 427 38.58 -50.34 -26.47
CA GLN A 427 38.27 -49.09 -25.77
C GLN A 427 38.29 -47.91 -26.76
N GLN A 428 37.29 -47.04 -26.68
CA GLN A 428 37.22 -45.80 -27.44
C GLN A 428 37.56 -44.62 -26.52
N LEU A 429 38.21 -43.59 -27.07
CA LEU A 429 38.45 -42.34 -26.35
C LEU A 429 37.15 -41.54 -26.26
N GLN A 430 36.86 -40.97 -25.09
CA GLN A 430 35.69 -40.12 -24.85
C GLN A 430 36.10 -38.65 -24.78
N PRO A 431 35.30 -37.70 -25.33
CA PRO A 431 35.51 -36.28 -25.11
C PRO A 431 35.39 -35.92 -23.63
N MET A 432 36.26 -35.04 -23.13
CA MET A 432 36.24 -34.56 -21.73
C MET A 432 35.42 -33.28 -21.51
N THR A 433 34.70 -32.80 -22.52
CA THR A 433 33.98 -31.51 -22.48
C THR A 433 32.73 -31.60 -21.59
N SER A 434 32.65 -30.74 -20.58
CA SER A 434 31.42 -30.48 -19.81
C SER A 434 30.72 -29.21 -20.30
N MET A 435 29.40 -29.13 -20.12
CA MET A 435 28.59 -27.95 -20.44
C MET A 435 28.54 -27.00 -19.25
N SER A 436 28.68 -25.69 -19.50
CA SER A 436 28.89 -24.65 -18.48
C SER A 436 27.85 -23.51 -18.48
N TRP A 437 26.75 -23.65 -19.22
CA TRP A 437 25.71 -22.62 -19.29
C TRP A 437 24.92 -22.52 -17.96
N ASN A 438 24.68 -21.28 -17.52
CA ASN A 438 23.88 -20.96 -16.35
C ASN A 438 22.73 -20.03 -16.74
N TYR A 439 21.53 -20.28 -16.20
CA TYR A 439 20.37 -19.42 -16.45
C TYR A 439 20.45 -18.12 -15.65
N LEU A 440 20.39 -16.98 -16.36
CA LEU A 440 20.25 -15.66 -15.73
C LEU A 440 18.76 -15.39 -15.44
N THR A 441 18.39 -15.45 -14.16
CA THR A 441 17.04 -15.11 -13.71
C THR A 441 16.66 -13.68 -14.12
N PRO A 442 15.42 -13.44 -14.57
CA PRO A 442 14.89 -12.07 -14.59
C PRO A 442 14.98 -11.46 -13.19
N GLY A 443 15.11 -10.13 -13.11
CA GLY A 443 15.40 -9.40 -11.88
C GLY A 443 14.23 -9.33 -10.87
N PRO A 444 14.02 -8.20 -10.17
CA PRO A 444 13.02 -8.06 -9.09
C PRO A 444 11.57 -8.01 -9.59
N LEU A 445 11.18 -8.90 -10.51
CA LEU A 445 9.85 -8.95 -11.13
C LEU A 445 8.72 -9.27 -10.13
N ALA A 446 9.05 -9.91 -9.00
CA ALA A 446 8.09 -10.14 -7.93
C ALA A 446 7.58 -8.81 -7.33
N SER A 447 8.51 -7.90 -6.99
CA SER A 447 8.21 -6.63 -6.29
C SER A 447 7.99 -5.43 -7.22
N SER A 448 8.64 -5.39 -8.38
CA SER A 448 8.59 -4.24 -9.31
C SER A 448 7.72 -4.49 -10.54
N GLY A 449 7.20 -3.43 -11.16
CA GLY A 449 6.39 -3.46 -12.38
C GLY A 449 6.22 -2.07 -13.00
N ILE A 450 5.14 -1.81 -13.74
CA ILE A 450 4.85 -0.45 -14.27
C ILE A 450 4.25 0.53 -13.24
N TYR A 451 3.75 0.01 -12.10
CA TYR A 451 3.18 0.81 -11.01
C TYR A 451 4.05 0.67 -9.75
N SER A 452 4.11 1.73 -8.95
CA SER A 452 4.84 1.71 -7.67
C SER A 452 4.08 0.90 -6.62
N GLN A 453 4.78 0.45 -5.57
CA GLN A 453 4.13 -0.28 -4.48
C GLN A 453 3.01 0.55 -3.81
N ALA A 454 3.21 1.85 -3.62
CA ALA A 454 2.19 2.75 -3.07
C ALA A 454 0.93 2.82 -3.96
N ASP A 455 1.07 2.69 -5.28
CA ASP A 455 -0.08 2.65 -6.20
C ASP A 455 -0.78 1.29 -6.13
N LEU A 456 -0.04 0.19 -5.97
CA LEU A 456 -0.62 -1.15 -5.76
C LEU A 456 -1.38 -1.26 -4.43
N ASP A 457 -0.88 -0.61 -3.38
CA ASP A 457 -1.57 -0.54 -2.09
C ASP A 457 -2.85 0.31 -2.18
N LYS A 458 -2.85 1.45 -2.90
CA LYS A 458 -4.09 2.19 -3.22
C LYS A 458 -5.15 1.31 -3.92
N ILE A 459 -4.74 0.48 -4.91
CA ILE A 459 -5.65 -0.46 -5.59
C ILE A 459 -6.20 -1.47 -4.59
N ARG A 460 -5.31 -2.07 -3.79
CA ARG A 460 -5.65 -3.10 -2.79
C ARG A 460 -6.69 -2.56 -1.81
N ASP A 461 -6.44 -1.41 -1.20
CA ASP A 461 -7.34 -0.80 -0.22
C ASP A 461 -8.70 -0.48 -0.85
N HIS A 462 -8.72 0.02 -2.10
CA HIS A 462 -9.96 0.28 -2.83
C HIS A 462 -10.77 -1.00 -3.14
N ILE A 463 -10.10 -2.11 -3.47
CA ILE A 463 -10.75 -3.42 -3.72
C ILE A 463 -11.23 -4.07 -2.41
N MET A 464 -10.47 -3.91 -1.31
CA MET A 464 -10.80 -4.51 0.00
C MET A 464 -11.87 -3.73 0.76
N PHE A 465 -11.91 -2.39 0.64
CA PHE A 465 -12.83 -1.53 1.39
C PHE A 465 -14.31 -1.96 1.33
N PRO A 466 -14.90 -2.37 0.18
CA PRO A 466 -16.27 -2.88 0.14
C PRO A 466 -16.50 -4.15 0.99
N ALA A 467 -15.49 -5.02 1.12
CA ALA A 467 -15.54 -6.24 1.91
C ALA A 467 -15.25 -5.99 3.41
N GLU A 468 -14.41 -5.02 3.72
CA GLU A 468 -14.06 -4.63 5.09
C GLU A 468 -15.10 -3.69 5.73
N LYS A 469 -15.77 -2.84 4.95
CA LYS A 469 -16.78 -1.88 5.40
C LYS A 469 -17.85 -2.48 6.35
N PRO A 470 -18.44 -3.67 6.13
CA PRO A 470 -19.35 -4.29 7.08
C PRO A 470 -18.68 -4.63 8.43
N ALA A 471 -17.42 -5.09 8.41
CA ALA A 471 -16.67 -5.37 9.62
C ALA A 471 -16.31 -4.07 10.38
N LEU A 472 -15.84 -3.04 9.67
CA LEU A 472 -15.55 -1.71 10.22
C LEU A 472 -16.79 -1.10 10.89
N LEU A 473 -17.95 -1.16 10.23
CA LEU A 473 -19.23 -0.68 10.79
C LEU A 473 -19.70 -1.50 12.00
N ASN A 474 -19.54 -2.83 11.97
CA ASN A 474 -19.87 -3.69 13.11
C ASN A 474 -18.95 -3.44 14.32
N SER A 475 -17.65 -3.20 14.10
CA SER A 475 -16.73 -2.77 15.15
C SER A 475 -17.13 -1.40 15.69
N MET A 476 -17.38 -0.41 14.84
CA MET A 476 -17.84 0.92 15.27
C MET A 476 -19.11 0.85 16.12
N ALA A 477 -20.09 0.01 15.74
CA ALA A 477 -21.30 -0.24 16.53
C ALA A 477 -21.02 -0.92 17.87
N ARG A 478 -20.05 -1.85 17.95
CA ARG A 478 -19.60 -2.46 19.21
C ARG A 478 -18.98 -1.42 20.15
N GLY A 479 -18.09 -0.57 19.65
CA GLY A 479 -17.49 0.51 20.44
C GLY A 479 -18.52 1.52 20.95
N ILE A 480 -19.47 1.95 20.11
CA ILE A 480 -20.56 2.85 20.50
C ILE A 480 -21.50 2.21 21.55
N THR A 481 -21.66 0.89 21.52
CA THR A 481 -22.43 0.14 22.54
C THR A 481 -21.61 -0.25 23.78
N GLY A 482 -20.39 0.27 23.93
CA GLY A 482 -19.56 0.07 25.13
C GLY A 482 -18.84 -1.28 25.21
N HIS A 483 -18.81 -2.05 24.12
CA HIS A 483 -18.01 -3.28 24.05
C HIS A 483 -16.53 -2.95 23.80
N VAL A 484 -15.64 -3.77 24.38
CA VAL A 484 -14.19 -3.62 24.18
C VAL A 484 -13.83 -3.80 22.71
N MET A 485 -13.10 -2.84 22.17
CA MET A 485 -12.56 -2.85 20.80
C MET A 485 -11.17 -3.49 20.82
N PRO A 486 -10.81 -4.35 19.84
CA PRO A 486 -9.42 -4.76 19.67
C PRO A 486 -8.56 -3.55 19.26
N ASP A 487 -7.47 -3.29 19.98
CA ASP A 487 -6.68 -2.05 19.86
C ASP A 487 -6.19 -1.75 18.43
N ASP A 488 -5.85 -2.79 17.65
CA ASP A 488 -5.43 -2.69 16.24
C ASP A 488 -6.53 -2.16 15.28
N THR A 489 -7.80 -2.17 15.66
CA THR A 489 -8.90 -2.10 14.68
C THR A 489 -9.51 -0.72 14.44
N MET A 490 -9.45 0.22 15.40
CA MET A 490 -9.77 1.64 15.20
C MET A 490 -9.60 2.45 16.50
N SER A 491 -8.88 3.57 16.44
CA SER A 491 -8.88 4.60 17.48
C SER A 491 -10.16 5.44 17.39
N ILE A 492 -11.02 5.37 18.42
CA ILE A 492 -12.19 6.25 18.56
C ILE A 492 -11.76 7.72 18.75
N TYR A 493 -10.56 7.97 19.29
CA TYR A 493 -9.98 9.32 19.40
C TYR A 493 -9.73 9.96 18.03
N ASN A 494 -9.51 9.16 16.97
CA ASN A 494 -9.34 9.69 15.61
C ASN A 494 -10.67 10.10 14.96
N LEU A 495 -11.81 9.72 15.56
CA LEU A 495 -13.17 10.10 15.13
C LEU A 495 -13.75 11.26 15.95
N LEU A 496 -13.11 11.64 17.06
CA LEU A 496 -13.55 12.68 17.98
C LEU A 496 -12.50 13.79 18.08
N ASP A 497 -12.73 14.88 17.36
CA ASP A 497 -11.90 16.09 17.38
C ASP A 497 -11.51 16.50 18.82
N GLU A 498 -10.20 16.71 19.02
CA GLU A 498 -9.61 17.03 20.32
C GLU A 498 -10.20 18.32 20.92
N ALA A 499 -10.57 19.31 20.09
CA ALA A 499 -11.24 20.52 20.54
C ALA A 499 -12.69 20.27 21.01
N SER A 500 -13.32 19.19 20.54
CA SER A 500 -14.64 18.73 20.99
C SER A 500 -14.55 17.96 22.31
N LEU A 501 -13.56 17.07 22.46
CA LEU A 501 -13.28 16.39 23.74
C LEU A 501 -12.89 17.39 24.84
N ASN A 502 -12.00 18.34 24.56
CA ASN A 502 -11.62 19.38 25.51
C ASN A 502 -12.81 20.28 25.90
N LYS A 503 -13.71 20.62 24.97
CA LYS A 503 -14.97 21.33 25.31
C LYS A 503 -15.89 20.54 26.23
N ILE A 504 -16.04 19.23 25.99
CA ILE A 504 -16.87 18.36 26.84
C ILE A 504 -16.25 18.28 28.24
N ALA A 505 -14.93 18.10 28.34
CA ALA A 505 -14.21 18.09 29.61
C ALA A 505 -14.32 19.43 30.36
N GLU A 506 -13.99 20.56 29.71
CA GLU A 506 -14.03 21.88 30.33
C GLU A 506 -15.45 22.26 30.78
N SER A 507 -16.46 22.09 29.92
CA SER A 507 -17.84 22.46 30.26
C SER A 507 -18.43 21.59 31.37
N THR A 508 -18.11 20.28 31.39
CA THR A 508 -18.56 19.36 32.44
C THR A 508 -17.84 19.65 33.76
N ALA A 509 -16.51 19.81 33.74
CA ALA A 509 -15.72 20.16 34.91
C ALA A 509 -16.17 21.51 35.50
N LYS A 510 -16.34 22.54 34.68
CA LYS A 510 -16.82 23.88 35.09
C LYS A 510 -18.21 23.83 35.72
N ARG A 511 -19.12 22.99 35.21
CA ARG A 511 -20.47 22.81 35.75
C ARG A 511 -20.49 22.07 37.09
N ILE A 512 -19.66 21.05 37.27
CA ILE A 512 -19.52 20.31 38.53
C ILE A 512 -18.81 21.17 39.58
N TRP A 513 -17.66 21.75 39.22
CA TRP A 513 -16.78 22.50 40.12
C TRP A 513 -17.39 23.84 40.56
N GLY A 514 -18.19 24.49 39.71
CA GLY A 514 -18.93 25.72 40.07
C GLY A 514 -19.92 25.53 41.23
N GLY A 515 -20.55 24.36 41.34
CA GLY A 515 -21.38 24.01 42.50
C GLY A 515 -20.55 23.76 43.77
N PHE A 516 -19.36 23.17 43.62
CA PHE A 516 -18.46 22.90 44.75
C PHE A 516 -17.81 24.18 45.31
N ILE A 517 -17.40 25.11 44.44
CA ILE A 517 -16.80 26.39 44.86
C ILE A 517 -17.80 27.27 45.61
N THR A 518 -19.06 27.36 45.14
CA THR A 518 -20.07 28.17 45.85
C THR A 518 -20.36 27.61 47.24
N PHE A 519 -20.55 26.29 47.37
CA PHE A 519 -20.68 25.61 48.67
C PHE A 519 -19.46 25.82 49.60
N GLY A 520 -18.24 25.70 49.06
CA GLY A 520 -17.00 25.96 49.81
C GLY A 520 -16.87 27.41 50.30
N SER A 521 -17.24 28.39 49.47
CA SER A 521 -17.21 29.81 49.86
C SER A 521 -18.21 30.15 50.98
N ALA A 522 -19.43 29.60 50.93
CA ALA A 522 -20.46 29.83 51.93
C ALA A 522 -20.09 29.22 53.29
N THR A 523 -19.57 27.99 53.29
CA THR A 523 -19.11 27.31 54.51
C THR A 523 -17.89 28.00 55.12
N ALA A 524 -16.91 28.44 54.31
CA ALA A 524 -15.77 29.22 54.78
C ALA A 524 -16.19 30.55 55.46
N GLY A 525 -17.19 31.25 54.92
CA GLY A 525 -17.75 32.47 55.54
C GLY A 525 -18.32 32.22 56.94
N VAL A 526 -19.09 31.14 57.12
CA VAL A 526 -19.65 30.75 58.43
C VAL A 526 -18.54 30.41 59.44
N PHE A 527 -17.52 29.65 59.02
CA PHE A 527 -16.36 29.35 59.87
C PHE A 527 -15.57 30.61 60.25
N GLY A 528 -15.45 31.59 59.35
CA GLY A 528 -14.83 32.89 59.64
C GLY A 528 -15.56 33.64 60.76
N VAL A 529 -16.89 33.72 60.71
CA VAL A 529 -17.70 34.35 61.78
C VAL A 529 -17.54 33.62 63.11
N LEU A 530 -17.56 32.28 63.11
CA LEU A 530 -17.35 31.47 64.32
C LEU A 530 -15.94 31.65 64.93
N LEU A 531 -14.91 31.84 64.10
CA LEU A 531 -13.56 32.18 64.57
C LEU A 531 -13.49 33.57 65.21
N VAL A 532 -14.11 34.58 64.60
CA VAL A 532 -14.16 35.94 65.18
C VAL A 532 -14.88 35.93 66.53
N VAL A 533 -16.01 35.24 66.66
CA VAL A 533 -16.73 35.08 67.94
C VAL A 533 -15.87 34.38 69.00
N ARG A 534 -15.12 33.33 68.62
CA ARG A 534 -14.18 32.65 69.54
C ARG A 534 -13.02 33.54 69.97
N LEU A 535 -12.46 34.37 69.07
CA LEU A 535 -11.39 35.31 69.39
C LEU A 535 -11.85 36.41 70.35
N ILE A 536 -13.06 36.96 70.15
CA ILE A 536 -13.67 37.93 71.08
C ILE A 536 -13.86 37.30 72.47
N LYS A 537 -14.40 36.07 72.53
CA LYS A 537 -14.59 35.33 73.78
C LYS A 537 -13.27 35.07 74.51
N LEU A 538 -12.21 34.70 73.79
CA LEU A 538 -10.87 34.47 74.35
C LEU A 538 -10.25 35.78 74.88
N ALA A 539 -10.39 36.90 74.17
CA ALA A 539 -9.90 38.20 74.64
C ALA A 539 -10.58 38.64 75.96
N ILE A 540 -11.91 38.44 76.08
CA ILE A 540 -12.68 38.72 77.30
C ILE A 540 -12.23 37.81 78.45
N ASP A 541 -12.14 36.49 78.20
CA ASP A 541 -11.63 35.53 79.20
C ASP A 541 -10.23 35.94 79.68
N THR A 542 -9.31 36.27 78.77
CA THR A 542 -7.93 36.69 79.12
C THR A 542 -7.90 37.99 79.92
N MET A 543 -8.76 38.97 79.63
CA MET A 543 -8.87 40.20 80.43
C MET A 543 -9.38 39.92 81.85
N ILE A 544 -10.44 39.11 81.99
CA ILE A 544 -11.02 38.75 83.30
C ILE A 544 -10.00 37.98 84.15
N HIS A 545 -9.33 36.99 83.54
CA HIS A 545 -8.27 36.23 84.20
C HIS A 545 -7.06 37.09 84.57
N GLY A 546 -6.63 37.99 83.68
CA GLY A 546 -5.53 38.92 83.92
C GLY A 546 -5.81 39.86 85.09
N TYR A 547 -7.02 40.41 85.16
CA TYR A 547 -7.47 41.21 86.30
C TYR A 547 -7.47 40.40 87.61
N ALA A 548 -8.00 39.18 87.60
CA ALA A 548 -8.01 38.30 88.77
C ALA A 548 -6.58 37.95 89.26
N LEU A 549 -5.67 37.57 88.36
CA LEU A 549 -4.28 37.26 88.70
C LEU A 549 -3.52 38.49 89.20
N HIS A 550 -3.70 39.65 88.55
CA HIS A 550 -3.10 40.91 88.98
C HIS A 550 -3.59 41.32 90.38
N SER A 551 -4.87 41.09 90.71
CA SER A 551 -5.41 41.34 92.05
C SER A 551 -4.84 40.44 93.15
N ALA A 552 -4.31 39.26 92.78
CA ALA A 552 -3.78 38.25 93.70
C ALA A 552 -2.24 38.27 93.84
N TYR A 553 -1.53 38.63 92.77
CA TYR A 553 -0.05 38.55 92.69
C TYR A 553 0.63 39.86 92.21
N GLY A 554 -0.13 40.94 91.98
CA GLY A 554 0.39 42.22 91.48
C GLY A 554 1.03 42.13 90.09
N CYS A 555 1.86 43.13 89.74
CA CYS A 555 2.72 43.09 88.56
C CYS A 555 3.87 42.08 88.73
N SER A 556 3.58 40.80 88.50
CA SER A 556 4.56 39.71 88.51
C SER A 556 4.44 38.82 87.27
N LEU A 557 5.47 38.02 86.99
CA LEU A 557 5.55 37.19 85.78
C LEU A 557 4.37 36.20 85.63
N TYR A 558 3.71 35.85 86.74
CA TYR A 558 2.55 34.96 86.80
C TYR A 558 1.33 35.49 86.04
N VAL A 559 1.22 36.81 85.81
CA VAL A 559 0.12 37.42 85.03
C VAL A 559 0.05 36.87 83.60
N LEU A 560 1.17 36.40 83.02
CA LEU A 560 1.19 35.72 81.72
C LEU A 560 0.35 34.43 81.68
N GLY A 561 0.03 33.84 82.84
CA GLY A 561 -0.90 32.71 82.94
C GLY A 561 -2.32 33.01 82.46
N ALA A 562 -2.73 34.29 82.39
CA ALA A 562 -4.07 34.76 82.01
C ALA A 562 -4.63 34.19 80.69
N ILE A 563 -3.74 33.77 79.78
CA ILE A 563 -4.09 33.22 78.47
C ILE A 563 -4.74 31.83 78.59
N TRP A 564 -4.52 31.08 79.68
CA TRP A 564 -5.00 29.70 79.84
C TRP A 564 -5.82 29.51 81.11
N SER A 565 -7.12 29.19 80.96
CA SER A 565 -8.08 29.13 82.08
C SER A 565 -7.75 28.08 83.16
N SER A 566 -7.16 26.94 82.79
CA SER A 566 -6.71 25.94 83.77
C SER A 566 -5.51 26.44 84.59
N LEU A 567 -4.62 27.24 83.99
CA LEU A 567 -3.45 27.80 84.67
C LEU A 567 -3.83 28.96 85.61
N THR A 568 -4.83 29.77 85.24
CA THR A 568 -5.34 30.86 86.09
C THR A 568 -6.07 30.32 87.31
N HIS A 569 -6.93 29.30 87.14
CA HIS A 569 -7.57 28.64 88.27
C HIS A 569 -6.57 27.97 89.21
N LEU A 570 -5.50 27.34 88.69
CA LEU A 570 -4.42 26.78 89.50
C LEU A 570 -3.69 27.87 90.33
N LEU A 571 -3.31 28.97 89.68
CA LEU A 571 -2.62 30.08 90.34
C LEU A 571 -3.52 30.80 91.37
N LEU A 572 -4.81 31.02 91.08
CA LEU A 572 -5.76 31.59 92.05
C LEU A 572 -6.02 30.66 93.25
N TYR A 573 -5.96 29.34 93.05
CA TYR A 573 -6.07 28.38 94.16
C TYR A 573 -4.82 28.45 95.06
N LEU A 574 -3.63 28.50 94.48
CA LEU A 574 -2.37 28.67 95.21
C LEU A 574 -2.32 30.00 95.99
N ALA A 575 -2.81 31.10 95.41
CA ALA A 575 -2.94 32.39 96.09
C ALA A 575 -3.89 32.36 97.30
N ARG A 576 -5.00 31.61 97.20
CA ARG A 576 -5.94 31.44 98.32
C ARG A 576 -5.40 30.49 99.40
N GLY A 577 -4.61 29.49 99.03
CA GLY A 577 -4.00 28.52 99.94
C GLY A 577 -3.07 29.16 100.99
N THR A 578 -2.39 30.26 100.65
CA THR A 578 -1.52 31.01 101.57
C THR A 578 -2.26 31.94 102.54
N ALA A 579 -3.55 32.24 102.32
CA ALA A 579 -4.25 33.35 102.97
C ALA A 579 -5.26 32.94 104.06
N LYS A 580 -5.53 31.65 104.30
CA LYS A 580 -6.59 31.23 105.23
C LYS A 580 -6.19 30.12 106.23
N ARG A 581 -5.29 30.50 107.16
CA ARG A 581 -4.93 29.71 108.34
C ARG A 581 -5.43 30.39 109.63
N SER A 582 -6.75 30.55 109.77
CA SER A 582 -7.40 31.02 111.02
C SER A 582 -8.93 30.79 111.04
N HIS A 583 -9.44 30.31 112.19
CA HIS A 583 -10.69 30.63 112.92
C HIS A 583 -11.84 31.43 112.24
N THR A 584 -13.15 31.18 112.49
CA THR A 584 -13.89 30.09 113.20
C THR A 584 -15.36 30.00 112.70
N ASP A 585 -16.18 29.18 113.37
CA ASP A 585 -17.65 28.96 113.28
C ASP A 585 -18.57 30.16 112.98
N GLY A 586 -19.79 29.89 112.45
CA GLY A 586 -20.80 30.94 112.18
C GLY A 586 -22.22 30.55 111.72
N ARG A 587 -22.64 29.29 111.90
CA ARG A 587 -24.00 28.71 111.78
C ARG A 587 -25.23 29.64 111.52
N ALA A 588 -25.93 29.44 110.40
CA ALA A 588 -27.41 29.58 110.28
C ALA A 588 -27.96 28.98 108.95
N ASP A 589 -28.75 27.91 109.06
CA ASP A 589 -29.59 27.30 108.02
C ASP A 589 -31.04 27.87 108.11
N PRO A 590 -32.12 27.36 107.46
CA PRO A 590 -32.25 26.32 106.41
C PRO A 590 -33.04 26.92 105.19
N GLU A 591 -34.04 26.36 104.46
CA GLU A 591 -34.76 25.06 104.44
C GLU A 591 -35.49 24.83 103.09
N GLU A 592 -35.42 23.60 102.53
CA GLU A 592 -36.47 22.91 101.72
C GLU A 592 -37.12 23.54 100.44
N GLN A 593 -37.79 22.85 99.50
CA GLN A 593 -38.30 21.47 99.26
C GLN A 593 -38.51 21.28 97.72
N ARG A 594 -38.70 20.11 97.06
CA ARG A 594 -38.53 18.65 97.31
C ARG A 594 -38.63 17.88 95.96
N SER A 595 -38.10 16.64 95.89
CA SER A 595 -38.57 15.47 95.08
C SER A 595 -38.73 15.55 93.54
N SER A 596 -38.53 14.48 92.75
CA SER A 596 -37.88 13.16 92.97
C SER A 596 -37.76 12.36 91.65
N GLU A 597 -36.70 11.57 91.52
CA GLU A 597 -36.61 10.37 90.64
C GLU A 597 -37.39 9.18 91.31
N PRO A 598 -37.34 7.87 90.91
CA PRO A 598 -36.49 7.20 89.90
C PRO A 598 -37.13 6.02 89.10
N VAL A 599 -36.25 5.22 88.49
CA VAL A 599 -36.27 3.75 88.25
C VAL A 599 -36.20 3.28 86.79
N GLU A 600 -35.17 2.48 86.56
CA GLU A 600 -34.75 1.74 85.37
C GLU A 600 -35.75 0.66 84.90
N THR A 601 -35.53 0.12 83.70
CA THR A 601 -35.52 -1.34 83.54
C THR A 601 -34.52 -1.76 82.46
N VAL A 602 -33.79 -2.85 82.68
CA VAL A 602 -32.84 -3.46 81.72
C VAL A 602 -33.15 -4.94 81.59
N LEU A 603 -33.28 -5.46 80.37
CA LEU A 603 -32.86 -6.85 80.10
C LEU A 603 -32.54 -7.17 78.63
N SER A 604 -31.59 -8.09 78.48
CA SER A 604 -31.18 -8.94 77.35
C SER A 604 -32.38 -9.59 76.58
N GLN A 605 -32.23 -10.22 75.40
CA GLN A 605 -31.25 -11.29 75.08
C GLN A 605 -31.06 -11.54 73.56
N SER A 606 -30.69 -12.76 73.13
CA SER A 606 -29.88 -13.01 71.93
C SER A 606 -30.36 -14.12 70.95
N LEU A 607 -29.66 -14.22 69.80
CA LEU A 607 -29.33 -15.42 68.99
C LEU A 607 -30.16 -15.87 67.75
N SER A 608 -29.38 -16.50 66.84
CA SER A 608 -29.70 -17.53 65.80
C SER A 608 -30.39 -17.19 64.45
N GLN A 609 -29.57 -17.26 63.40
CA GLN A 609 -29.72 -18.02 62.13
C GLN A 609 -31.10 -18.16 61.42
N ASN A 610 -31.12 -17.86 60.11
CA ASN A 610 -31.19 -18.90 59.07
C ASN A 610 -30.83 -18.43 57.65
N ASN A 611 -30.56 -19.39 56.76
CA ASN A 611 -30.35 -19.24 55.31
C ASN A 611 -31.54 -19.88 54.56
N PRO A 612 -31.77 -19.65 53.24
CA PRO A 612 -31.28 -20.67 52.31
C PRO A 612 -30.81 -20.20 50.91
N SER A 613 -29.94 -21.05 50.35
CA SER A 613 -29.57 -21.24 48.94
C SER A 613 -30.62 -20.88 47.87
N ASN A 614 -30.17 -20.29 46.75
CA ASN A 614 -30.17 -21.00 45.46
C ASN A 614 -29.21 -20.41 44.41
N GLN A 615 -28.69 -21.30 43.56
CA GLN A 615 -27.70 -21.07 42.50
C GLN A 615 -28.23 -21.70 41.20
N PRO A 616 -27.85 -21.18 40.01
CA PRO A 616 -27.35 -22.09 38.98
C PRO A 616 -26.01 -21.65 38.38
N THR A 617 -25.08 -22.60 38.38
CA THR A 617 -24.06 -22.92 37.36
C THR A 617 -23.52 -21.81 36.44
N SER A 618 -22.22 -21.52 36.59
CA SER A 618 -21.38 -20.93 35.54
C SER A 618 -20.66 -22.02 34.74
N PRO A 619 -20.54 -21.94 33.40
CA PRO A 619 -19.58 -22.75 32.65
C PRO A 619 -18.17 -22.16 32.81
N GLN A 620 -17.18 -23.01 33.12
CA GLN A 620 -15.79 -22.56 33.23
C GLN A 620 -15.22 -22.19 31.85
N VAL A 621 -14.42 -21.13 31.81
CA VAL A 621 -13.53 -20.83 30.68
C VAL A 621 -12.37 -21.82 30.72
N THR A 622 -12.21 -22.62 29.68
CA THR A 622 -10.98 -23.37 29.40
C THR A 622 -10.01 -22.49 28.61
N ASP A 623 -8.71 -22.64 28.85
CA ASP A 623 -7.67 -21.85 28.19
C ASP A 623 -7.72 -21.89 26.66
N SER A 624 -7.36 -20.76 26.03
CA SER A 624 -7.39 -20.61 24.58
C SER A 624 -6.13 -21.18 23.92
N GLU A 625 -6.19 -22.43 23.45
CA GLU A 625 -5.17 -22.96 22.54
C GLU A 625 -5.17 -22.20 21.21
N THR A 626 -3.98 -21.74 20.76
CA THR A 626 -3.79 -21.07 19.48
C THR A 626 -3.81 -22.09 18.32
N ILE A 627 -5.00 -22.34 17.77
CA ILE A 627 -5.18 -23.26 16.64
C ILE A 627 -4.51 -22.71 15.38
N VAL A 628 -3.53 -23.45 14.86
CA VAL A 628 -2.83 -23.13 13.60
C VAL A 628 -3.75 -23.43 12.40
N TYR A 629 -3.71 -22.58 11.38
CA TYR A 629 -4.57 -22.61 10.18
C TYR A 629 -4.68 -23.99 9.50
N THR A 630 -3.65 -24.82 9.61
CA THR A 630 -3.61 -26.20 9.07
C THR A 630 -4.64 -27.14 9.69
N ASP A 631 -4.98 -27.02 10.97
CA ASP A 631 -6.01 -27.86 11.60
C ASP A 631 -7.43 -27.39 11.25
N LEU A 632 -7.62 -26.11 10.93
CA LEU A 632 -8.90 -25.60 10.43
C LEU A 632 -9.25 -26.26 9.08
N GLN A 633 -8.28 -26.37 8.17
CA GLN A 633 -8.40 -27.11 6.90
C GLN A 633 -8.54 -28.63 7.07
N LYS A 634 -8.36 -29.16 8.28
CA LYS A 634 -8.54 -30.59 8.59
C LYS A 634 -9.98 -30.85 9.04
N ARG A 635 -10.47 -30.07 10.01
CA ARG A 635 -11.87 -30.13 10.48
C ARG A 635 -12.90 -29.76 9.40
N LEU A 636 -12.56 -28.84 8.50
CA LEU A 636 -13.37 -28.49 7.31
C LEU A 636 -13.38 -29.55 6.20
N ARG A 637 -12.85 -30.76 6.44
CA ARG A 637 -12.98 -31.94 5.57
C ARG A 637 -13.68 -33.13 6.25
N GLU A 638 -14.22 -32.92 7.44
CA GLU A 638 -15.00 -33.89 8.21
C GLU A 638 -16.49 -33.45 8.34
N TYR A 639 -16.88 -32.46 7.52
CA TYR A 639 -18.24 -32.01 7.20
C TYR A 639 -18.40 -31.93 5.68
#